data_AF-A0A0Q0S1A9-F1
#
_entry.id   AF-A0A0Q0S1A9-F1
#
_cell.length_a   1.000
_cell.length_b   1.000
_cell.length_c   1.000
_cell.angle_alpha   90.00
_cell.angle_beta   90.00
_cell.angle_gamma   90.00
#
_symmetry.space_group_name_H-M   'P 1'
#
loop_
_entity.id
_entity.type
_entity.pdbx_description
1 polymer ?
#
loop_
_entity_poly.entity_id
_entity_poly.type
_entity_poly.pdbx_seq_one_letter_code
_entity_poly.pdbx_strand_id
1 'polypeptide(L)'
;MINKITQLIREDFVDNVNWYSIYFNEQAVLVDNTGLEKKLNDALLEVSKFYIESILSGEYIKENNFETKLLANEESINLLLNSNSPFDDLQFYEIVFKNFVTCLQLFLTDYSNFFKVIDIHNTHPSVDVVFSSSKNISTFPLDLDEKVRNSYDNFSRILKLNQLDHFFDEGIGYFKDLIELEKLINNSKYPSPFDSAVILKLSFLKYKWSIRQITTLKALKRTASAKSYLVDNVLISLQEMPTLSVGNSKIIDWKVYLENHYDSNNLPSYFYRKYDELKLLDVKSLTFYQLHFFIKYHTDIKPNYENLTNIVKEIERRESGFTNEKERFLFYKNLNYAFNNQFSLLVQISDSKKEEVEKLRNKIVAFQSRTSNENFFVEVKYLKFKIKSLEKLLKGRKALDTELDLDIKVYLEEIRLLFAECESKINWSKNHHNLLYQLKYEESLVPLDSGINDVYFASSFLLPLSAEQIDSEFQELRIKFNNDFNHLEVLGSLTKEFTLIKDLKSNVESTDKKSIETITIYTAVISFIVGTVSGFSFVNTFFKALIFLLVFSSALSFFVLMVFVSTRGVDFIKRNKKHFFKACGFLVLLLAILCFFNHCENEASQKEMNVKYNRKIDSLNTIYDSKINLLKEQLKQEIYKKPDTLTIKVSPNISNPKSSVGSNKGV
;
A
#
# COMPACT_ATOMS: atom_id res chain seq x y z
N MET A 1 -40.39 21.87 24.72
CA MET A 1 -41.25 22.87 24.06
C MET A 1 -42.43 22.23 23.36
N ILE A 2 -42.26 21.10 22.68
CA ILE A 2 -43.35 20.40 21.99
C ILE A 2 -44.57 20.12 22.89
N ASN A 3 -44.38 19.67 24.13
CA ASN A 3 -45.51 19.46 25.05
C ASN A 3 -46.31 20.73 25.35
N LYS A 4 -45.67 21.92 25.35
CA LYS A 4 -46.38 23.19 25.55
C LYS A 4 -47.30 23.51 24.38
N ILE A 5 -46.94 23.09 23.17
CA ILE A 5 -47.79 23.21 21.98
C ILE A 5 -49.02 22.31 22.15
N THR A 6 -48.82 21.06 22.58
CA THR A 6 -49.93 20.13 22.85
C THR A 6 -50.87 20.71 23.90
N GLN A 7 -50.30 21.22 25.00
CA GLN A 7 -51.03 21.82 26.10
C GLN A 7 -51.83 23.04 25.63
N LEU A 8 -51.21 23.97 24.92
CA LEU A 8 -51.87 25.17 24.39
C LEU A 8 -53.04 24.81 23.46
N ILE A 9 -52.84 23.88 22.53
CA ILE A 9 -53.91 23.45 21.61
C ILE A 9 -55.06 22.80 22.39
N ARG A 10 -54.74 21.94 23.35
CA ARG A 10 -55.77 21.25 24.14
C ARG A 10 -56.54 22.19 25.04
N GLU A 11 -55.86 22.94 25.90
CA GLU A 11 -56.49 23.78 26.90
C GLU A 11 -57.32 24.90 26.25
N ASP A 12 -56.81 25.52 25.18
CA ASP A 12 -57.46 26.69 24.59
C ASP A 12 -58.55 26.35 23.57
N PHE A 13 -58.47 25.20 22.90
CA PHE A 13 -59.30 24.91 21.73
C PHE A 13 -60.01 23.56 21.73
N VAL A 14 -59.51 22.54 22.45
CA VAL A 14 -60.11 21.20 22.47
C VAL A 14 -60.94 20.99 23.75
N ASP A 15 -60.32 21.21 24.91
CA ASP A 15 -60.94 20.99 26.21
C ASP A 15 -61.92 22.12 26.56
N ASN A 16 -61.66 23.34 26.08
CA ASN A 16 -62.57 24.46 26.16
C ASN A 16 -63.60 24.44 25.01
N VAL A 17 -64.60 23.55 25.10
CA VAL A 17 -65.59 23.26 24.03
C VAL A 17 -66.36 24.50 23.52
N ASN A 18 -66.40 25.60 24.28
CA ASN A 18 -67.10 26.84 23.94
C ASN A 18 -66.17 28.04 23.72
N TRP A 19 -64.88 27.82 23.43
CA TRP A 19 -63.90 28.90 23.25
C TRP A 19 -64.30 29.95 22.20
N TYR A 20 -65.13 29.55 21.22
CA TYR A 20 -65.62 30.41 20.14
C TYR A 20 -66.93 31.14 20.45
N SER A 21 -67.66 30.77 21.51
CA SER A 21 -69.04 31.25 21.73
C SER A 21 -69.14 32.76 21.90
N ILE A 22 -68.07 33.40 22.39
CA ILE A 22 -68.00 34.86 22.61
C ILE A 22 -67.99 35.68 21.30
N TYR A 23 -67.74 35.04 20.16
CA TYR A 23 -67.68 35.70 18.85
C TYR A 23 -68.98 35.62 18.07
N PHE A 24 -69.97 34.89 18.58
CA PHE A 24 -71.28 34.68 17.97
C PHE A 24 -72.37 35.44 18.73
N ASN A 25 -73.41 35.86 18.00
CA ASN A 25 -74.65 36.34 18.63
C ASN A 25 -75.61 35.19 18.98
N GLU A 26 -76.75 35.54 19.60
CA GLU A 26 -77.80 34.57 19.98
C GLU A 26 -78.40 33.82 18.77
N GLN A 27 -78.26 34.36 17.55
CA GLN A 27 -78.70 33.76 16.30
C GLN A 27 -77.62 32.90 15.62
N ALA A 28 -76.52 32.57 16.31
CA ALA A 28 -75.44 31.74 15.77
C ALA A 28 -74.73 32.34 14.55
N VAL A 29 -74.75 33.67 14.41
CA VAL A 29 -74.03 34.39 13.36
C VAL A 29 -72.74 34.98 13.94
N LEU A 30 -71.63 34.84 13.23
CA LEU A 30 -70.35 35.42 13.63
C LEU A 30 -70.44 36.97 13.61
N VAL A 31 -70.13 37.61 14.73
CA VAL A 31 -70.24 39.08 14.90
C VAL A 31 -68.92 39.78 15.22
N ASP A 32 -67.89 39.04 15.65
CA ASP A 32 -66.56 39.58 15.94
C ASP A 32 -65.44 38.78 15.25
N ASN A 33 -65.34 38.94 13.93
CA ASN A 33 -64.30 38.32 13.11
C ASN A 33 -62.90 38.75 13.55
N THR A 34 -62.72 40.05 13.81
CA THR A 34 -61.41 40.64 14.15
C THR A 34 -60.88 40.09 15.48
N GLY A 35 -61.74 39.94 16.49
CA GLY A 35 -61.38 39.36 17.77
C GLY A 35 -61.05 37.87 17.66
N LEU A 36 -61.79 37.13 16.84
CA LEU A 36 -61.53 35.72 16.54
C LEU A 36 -60.17 35.55 15.84
N GLU A 37 -59.94 36.27 14.74
CA GLU A 37 -58.67 36.25 14.00
C GLU A 37 -57.49 36.60 14.90
N LYS A 38 -57.64 37.64 15.74
CA LYS A 38 -56.60 38.03 16.68
C LYS A 38 -56.25 36.91 17.66
N LYS A 39 -57.23 36.26 18.29
CA LYS A 39 -57.00 35.14 19.22
C LYS A 39 -56.25 33.98 18.54
N LEU A 40 -56.64 33.63 17.32
CA LEU A 40 -56.02 32.54 16.56
C LEU A 40 -54.60 32.90 16.10
N ASN A 41 -54.39 34.13 15.63
CA ASN A 41 -53.07 34.62 15.23
C ASN A 41 -52.10 34.67 16.42
N ASP A 42 -52.55 35.14 17.59
CA ASP A 42 -51.74 35.15 18.82
C ASP A 42 -51.32 33.72 19.20
N ALA A 43 -52.24 32.75 19.12
CA ALA A 43 -51.93 31.34 19.34
C ALA A 43 -50.92 30.78 18.32
N LEU A 44 -51.05 31.10 17.02
CA LEU A 44 -50.09 30.67 15.99
C LEU A 44 -48.70 31.26 16.22
N LEU A 45 -48.60 32.52 16.65
CA LEU A 45 -47.33 33.15 16.99
C LEU A 45 -46.64 32.44 18.16
N GLU A 46 -47.41 32.03 19.18
CA GLU A 46 -46.90 31.28 20.32
C GLU A 46 -46.48 29.84 19.95
N VAL A 47 -47.28 29.15 19.13
CA VAL A 47 -46.93 27.83 18.58
C VAL A 47 -45.64 27.89 17.77
N SER A 48 -45.51 28.88 16.89
CA SER A 48 -44.29 29.09 16.10
C SER A 48 -43.07 29.32 16.99
N LYS A 49 -43.22 30.16 18.04
CA LYS A 49 -42.16 30.39 19.02
C LYS A 49 -41.69 29.08 19.68
N PHE A 50 -42.61 28.24 20.16
CA PHE A 50 -42.26 26.97 20.78
C PHE A 50 -41.58 26.00 19.81
N TYR A 51 -42.01 25.97 18.54
CA TYR A 51 -41.34 25.17 17.52
C TYR A 51 -39.92 25.68 17.24
N ILE A 52 -39.73 26.99 17.11
CA ILE A 52 -38.39 27.58 16.90
C ILE A 52 -37.46 27.27 18.07
N GLU A 53 -37.93 27.43 19.31
CA GLU A 53 -37.15 27.10 20.51
C GLU A 53 -36.78 25.61 20.57
N SER A 54 -37.72 24.72 20.21
CA SER A 54 -37.49 23.27 20.11
C SER A 54 -36.37 22.94 19.11
N ILE A 55 -36.40 23.58 17.93
CA ILE A 55 -35.41 23.36 16.88
C ILE A 55 -34.04 23.88 17.31
N LEU A 56 -33.96 25.12 17.80
CA LEU A 56 -32.70 25.75 18.19
C LEU A 56 -32.03 25.06 19.38
N SER A 57 -32.81 24.62 20.37
CA SER A 57 -32.30 23.87 21.52
C SER A 57 -31.93 22.42 21.16
N GLY A 58 -32.34 21.90 20.01
CA GLY A 58 -32.12 20.50 19.64
C GLY A 58 -32.94 19.51 20.45
N GLU A 59 -34.17 19.87 20.88
CA GLU A 59 -35.07 19.00 21.66
C GLU A 59 -35.29 17.64 20.97
N TYR A 60 -35.30 17.63 19.63
CA TYR A 60 -35.44 16.43 18.79
C TYR A 60 -34.26 15.44 18.84
N ILE A 61 -33.09 15.88 19.33
CA ILE A 61 -31.94 14.99 19.61
C ILE A 61 -31.95 14.55 21.07
N LYS A 62 -32.29 15.48 21.97
CA LYS A 62 -32.25 15.27 23.42
C LYS A 62 -33.30 14.27 23.92
N GLU A 63 -34.51 14.34 23.38
CA GLU A 63 -35.68 13.63 23.93
C GLU A 63 -35.90 12.28 23.22
N ASN A 64 -35.81 11.19 23.97
CA ASN A 64 -35.97 9.84 23.42
C ASN A 64 -37.37 9.58 22.83
N ASN A 65 -38.40 10.16 23.43
CA ASN A 65 -39.81 10.00 23.02
C ASN A 65 -40.32 11.17 22.16
N PHE A 66 -39.42 11.85 21.44
CA PHE A 66 -39.77 13.03 20.65
C PHE A 66 -40.86 12.75 19.60
N GLU A 67 -40.80 11.60 18.92
CA GLU A 67 -41.83 11.20 17.94
C GLU A 67 -43.21 11.09 18.59
N THR A 68 -43.30 10.46 19.76
CA THR A 68 -44.55 10.37 20.53
C THR A 68 -45.11 11.74 20.89
N LYS A 69 -44.24 12.72 21.19
CA LYS A 69 -44.68 14.09 21.47
C LYS A 69 -45.23 14.79 20.21
N LEU A 70 -44.63 14.54 19.03
CA LEU A 70 -45.18 15.03 17.76
C LEU A 70 -46.53 14.39 17.42
N LEU A 71 -46.68 13.08 17.66
CA LEU A 71 -47.96 12.38 17.48
C LEU A 71 -49.05 12.93 18.41
N ALA A 72 -48.72 13.30 19.65
CA ALA A 72 -49.67 13.95 20.56
C ALA A 72 -50.14 15.33 20.06
N ASN A 73 -49.26 16.10 19.40
CA ASN A 73 -49.66 17.32 18.69
C ASN A 73 -50.61 16.99 17.52
N GLU A 74 -50.27 15.98 16.72
CA GLU A 74 -51.12 15.53 15.60
C GLU A 74 -52.52 15.15 16.06
N GLU A 75 -52.61 14.33 17.13
CA GLU A 75 -53.88 13.95 17.74
C GLU A 75 -54.68 15.16 18.21
N SER A 76 -54.04 16.13 18.86
CA SER A 76 -54.72 17.33 19.38
C SER A 76 -55.24 18.22 18.24
N ILE A 77 -54.47 18.36 17.15
CA ILE A 77 -54.91 19.08 15.94
C ILE A 77 -56.06 18.34 15.25
N ASN A 78 -56.00 17.01 15.16
CA ASN A 78 -57.06 16.20 14.58
C ASN A 78 -58.35 16.22 15.42
N LEU A 79 -58.24 16.29 16.75
CA LEU A 79 -59.40 16.49 17.62
C LEU A 79 -60.05 17.85 17.39
N LEU A 80 -59.26 18.91 17.21
CA LEU A 80 -59.76 20.23 16.84
C LEU A 80 -60.45 20.20 15.47
N LEU A 81 -59.87 19.54 14.47
CA LEU A 81 -60.46 19.40 13.13
C LEU A 81 -61.81 18.66 13.16
N ASN A 82 -61.93 17.63 14.01
CA ASN A 82 -63.14 16.83 14.17
C ASN A 82 -64.12 17.41 15.19
N SER A 83 -63.80 18.54 15.83
CA SER A 83 -64.73 19.20 16.72
C SER A 83 -65.88 19.79 15.89
N ASN A 84 -67.10 19.29 16.13
CA ASN A 84 -68.27 19.80 15.43
C ASN A 84 -68.51 21.25 15.86
N SER A 85 -68.35 22.21 14.95
CA SER A 85 -68.93 23.53 15.13
C SER A 85 -70.46 23.37 15.16
N PRO A 86 -71.16 23.91 16.17
CA PRO A 86 -72.63 23.91 16.18
C PRO A 86 -73.22 24.88 15.14
N PHE A 87 -72.38 25.60 14.39
CA PHE A 87 -72.78 26.69 13.50
C PHE A 87 -72.33 26.44 12.06
N ASP A 88 -73.27 26.60 11.11
CA ASP A 88 -73.04 26.59 9.65
C ASP A 88 -72.57 27.98 9.14
N ASP A 89 -71.60 28.60 9.83
CA ASP A 89 -71.04 29.90 9.43
C ASP A 89 -69.80 29.70 8.54
N LEU A 90 -69.90 30.14 7.28
CA LEU A 90 -68.82 29.99 6.29
C LEU A 90 -67.55 30.78 6.68
N GLN A 91 -67.69 31.97 7.27
CA GLN A 91 -66.54 32.80 7.64
C GLN A 91 -65.79 32.20 8.83
N PHE A 92 -66.52 31.67 9.81
CA PHE A 92 -65.93 30.90 10.89
C PHE A 92 -65.15 29.70 10.36
N TYR A 93 -65.75 28.95 9.42
CA TYR A 93 -65.08 27.81 8.80
C TYR A 93 -63.77 28.20 8.10
N GLU A 94 -63.78 29.31 7.35
CA GLU A 94 -62.57 29.81 6.69
C GLU A 94 -61.49 30.26 7.69
N ILE A 95 -61.86 31.02 8.72
CA ILE A 95 -60.91 31.55 9.72
C ILE A 95 -60.29 30.40 10.55
N VAL A 96 -61.10 29.44 10.99
CA VAL A 96 -60.65 28.37 11.90
C VAL A 96 -60.04 27.20 11.14
N PHE A 97 -60.79 26.55 10.24
CA PHE A 97 -60.34 25.30 9.65
C PHE A 97 -59.40 25.53 8.48
N LYS A 98 -59.76 26.42 7.55
CA LYS A 98 -58.94 26.70 6.36
C LYS A 98 -57.65 27.45 6.69
N ASN A 99 -57.69 28.39 7.64
CA ASN A 99 -56.51 29.18 8.01
C ASN A 99 -55.78 28.61 9.24
N PHE A 100 -56.39 28.63 10.42
CA PHE A 100 -55.71 28.27 11.68
C PHE A 100 -55.28 26.80 11.74
N VAL A 101 -56.19 25.84 11.52
CA VAL A 101 -55.87 24.40 11.59
C VAL A 101 -54.87 24.00 10.51
N THR A 102 -55.02 24.50 9.28
CA THR A 102 -54.04 24.27 8.19
C THR A 102 -52.65 24.77 8.57
N CYS A 103 -52.54 25.92 9.23
CA CYS A 103 -51.24 26.43 9.72
C CYS A 103 -50.62 25.49 10.76
N LEU A 104 -51.40 25.03 11.74
CA LEU A 104 -50.92 24.08 12.75
C LEU A 104 -50.41 22.79 12.10
N GLN A 105 -51.16 22.26 11.13
CA GLN A 105 -50.76 21.07 10.36
C GLN A 105 -49.47 21.30 9.57
N LEU A 106 -49.28 22.50 9.00
CA LEU A 106 -48.06 22.88 8.28
C LEU A 106 -46.83 22.85 9.18
N PHE A 107 -46.86 23.57 10.31
CA PHE A 107 -45.75 23.56 11.27
C PHE A 107 -45.40 22.14 11.74
N LEU A 108 -46.43 21.35 12.08
CA LEU A 108 -46.24 19.97 12.52
C LEU A 108 -45.64 19.10 11.41
N THR A 109 -46.15 19.20 10.17
CA THR A 109 -45.71 18.40 9.04
C THR A 109 -44.25 18.68 8.72
N ASP A 110 -43.87 19.95 8.62
CA ASP A 110 -42.50 20.34 8.29
C ASP A 110 -41.52 19.91 9.38
N TYR A 111 -41.87 20.09 10.66
CA TYR A 111 -40.99 19.66 11.74
C TYR A 111 -40.90 18.13 11.84
N SER A 112 -42.00 17.42 11.61
CA SER A 112 -42.01 15.96 11.57
C SER A 112 -41.14 15.42 10.44
N ASN A 113 -41.20 16.03 9.25
CA ASN A 113 -40.36 15.65 8.12
C ASN A 113 -38.88 15.89 8.43
N PHE A 114 -38.54 17.06 8.96
CA PHE A 114 -37.19 17.38 9.42
C PHE A 114 -36.66 16.35 10.42
N PHE A 115 -37.45 16.05 11.46
CA PHE A 115 -37.10 15.07 12.48
C PHE A 115 -36.87 13.69 11.88
N LYS A 116 -37.80 13.20 11.04
CA LYS A 116 -37.72 11.88 10.40
C LYS A 116 -36.44 11.70 9.57
N VAL A 117 -36.05 12.73 8.81
CA VAL A 117 -34.82 12.68 8.01
C VAL A 117 -33.58 12.48 8.91
N ILE A 118 -33.50 13.22 10.01
CA ILE A 118 -32.39 13.10 10.97
C ILE A 118 -32.45 11.78 11.73
N ASP A 119 -33.66 11.33 12.08
CA ASP A 119 -33.87 10.09 12.80
C ASP A 119 -33.45 8.86 11.99
N ILE A 120 -33.87 8.80 10.72
CA ILE A 120 -33.46 7.75 9.78
C ILE A 120 -31.95 7.74 9.62
N HIS A 121 -31.31 8.90 9.45
CA HIS A 121 -29.85 8.96 9.32
C HIS A 121 -29.13 8.42 10.56
N ASN A 122 -29.66 8.67 11.75
CA ASN A 122 -29.08 8.20 13.00
C ASN A 122 -29.41 6.75 13.37
N THR A 123 -30.52 6.19 12.87
CA THR A 123 -30.97 4.82 13.21
C THR A 123 -30.67 3.80 12.11
N HIS A 124 -30.64 4.26 10.86
CA HIS A 124 -30.46 3.43 9.66
C HIS A 124 -29.34 4.00 8.77
N PRO A 125 -28.08 4.03 9.26
CA PRO A 125 -26.99 4.73 8.58
C PRO A 125 -26.54 4.12 7.25
N SER A 126 -27.06 2.94 6.88
CA SER A 126 -26.85 2.31 5.58
C SER A 126 -27.93 2.62 4.55
N VAL A 127 -28.95 3.41 4.92
CA VAL A 127 -30.05 3.77 4.02
C VAL A 127 -29.77 5.11 3.36
N ASP A 128 -29.61 5.09 2.03
CA ASP A 128 -29.59 6.28 1.20
C ASP A 128 -31.01 6.86 1.07
N VAL A 129 -31.27 7.99 1.73
CA VAL A 129 -32.52 8.74 1.55
C VAL A 129 -32.42 9.53 0.24
N VAL A 130 -32.89 8.93 -0.86
CA VAL A 130 -32.81 9.54 -2.21
C VAL A 130 -33.77 10.72 -2.38
N PHE A 131 -34.95 10.65 -1.78
CA PHE A 131 -35.91 11.75 -1.72
C PHE A 131 -36.76 11.65 -0.46
N SER A 132 -37.29 12.79 -0.01
CA SER A 132 -38.37 12.84 0.96
C SER A 132 -39.51 13.68 0.36
N SER A 133 -40.73 13.18 0.46
CA SER A 133 -41.92 13.90 0.03
C SER A 133 -43.03 13.69 1.04
N SER A 134 -43.77 14.76 1.33
CA SER A 134 -44.99 14.69 2.13
C SER A 134 -46.16 14.36 1.19
N LYS A 135 -47.02 13.42 1.59
CA LYS A 135 -48.32 13.21 0.90
C LYS A 135 -49.25 14.41 1.09
N ASN A 136 -49.05 15.16 2.18
CA ASN A 136 -49.78 16.37 2.49
C ASN A 136 -48.98 17.56 1.95
N ILE A 137 -49.25 17.96 0.71
CA ILE A 137 -48.80 19.26 0.18
C ILE A 137 -49.81 20.29 0.67
N SER A 138 -49.73 20.64 1.95
CA SER A 138 -50.47 21.78 2.46
C SER A 138 -49.80 23.02 1.91
N THR A 139 -50.54 23.89 1.21
CA THR A 139 -50.02 25.20 0.81
C THR A 139 -50.26 26.19 1.92
N PHE A 140 -49.26 27.02 2.25
CA PHE A 140 -49.42 28.08 3.24
C PHE A 140 -50.61 28.99 2.84
N PRO A 141 -51.62 29.20 3.70
CA PRO A 141 -52.80 29.97 3.32
C PRO A 141 -52.44 31.41 2.91
N LEU A 142 -52.97 31.86 1.77
CA LEU A 142 -52.62 33.14 1.14
C LEU A 142 -53.14 34.37 1.91
N ASP A 143 -54.20 34.21 2.71
CA ASP A 143 -54.94 35.30 3.35
C ASP A 143 -54.60 35.51 4.84
N LEU A 144 -53.49 34.94 5.33
CA LEU A 144 -53.06 35.08 6.72
C LEU A 144 -52.45 36.44 7.04
N ASP A 145 -52.60 36.81 8.32
CA ASP A 145 -51.93 37.94 8.95
C ASP A 145 -50.42 37.95 8.66
N GLU A 146 -49.89 39.15 8.39
CA GLU A 146 -48.51 39.33 7.97
C GLU A 146 -47.53 38.84 9.05
N LYS A 147 -47.82 39.01 10.34
CA LYS A 147 -46.93 38.56 11.42
C LYS A 147 -46.88 37.04 11.50
N VAL A 148 -48.03 36.37 11.36
CA VAL A 148 -48.10 34.90 11.35
C VAL A 148 -47.29 34.34 10.18
N ARG A 149 -47.46 34.90 8.98
CA ARG A 149 -46.69 34.51 7.80
C ARG A 149 -45.19 34.66 8.00
N ASN A 150 -44.74 35.82 8.50
CA ASN A 150 -43.33 36.04 8.78
C ASN A 150 -42.79 35.11 9.88
N SER A 151 -43.62 34.77 10.88
CA SER A 151 -43.26 33.82 11.93
C SER A 151 -43.03 32.40 11.36
N TYR A 152 -43.90 31.95 10.44
CA TYR A 152 -43.69 30.70 9.74
C TYR A 152 -42.46 30.73 8.82
N ASP A 153 -42.25 31.82 8.08
CA ASP A 153 -41.03 31.99 7.26
C ASP A 153 -39.77 31.88 8.11
N ASN A 154 -39.77 32.48 9.30
CA ASN A 154 -38.67 32.37 10.25
C ASN A 154 -38.48 30.92 10.74
N PHE A 155 -39.56 30.23 11.10
CA PHE A 155 -39.53 28.81 11.44
C PHE A 155 -38.91 27.97 10.32
N SER A 156 -39.36 28.14 9.08
CA SER A 156 -38.87 27.40 7.91
C SER A 156 -37.38 27.64 7.65
N ARG A 157 -36.93 28.91 7.74
CA ARG A 157 -35.51 29.28 7.61
C ARG A 157 -34.65 28.64 8.70
N ILE A 158 -35.13 28.63 9.94
CA ILE A 158 -34.40 28.03 11.08
C ILE A 158 -34.32 26.51 10.94
N LEU A 159 -35.39 25.87 10.49
CA LEU A 159 -35.43 24.44 10.18
C LEU A 159 -34.40 24.09 9.09
N LYS A 160 -34.37 24.86 8.00
CA LYS A 160 -33.37 24.70 6.93
C LYS A 160 -31.93 24.93 7.42
N LEU A 161 -31.67 25.94 8.25
CA LEU A 161 -30.35 26.17 8.83
C LEU A 161 -29.88 24.98 9.69
N ASN A 162 -30.77 24.41 10.49
CA ASN A 162 -30.44 23.24 11.31
C ASN A 162 -30.24 21.97 10.47
N GLN A 163 -30.96 21.85 9.34
CA GLN A 163 -30.72 20.77 8.38
C GLN A 163 -29.32 20.89 7.77
N LEU A 164 -28.90 22.09 7.37
CA LEU A 164 -27.55 22.34 6.87
C LEU A 164 -26.48 21.99 7.92
N ASP A 165 -26.70 22.32 9.19
CA ASP A 165 -25.75 21.98 10.27
C ASP A 165 -25.61 20.45 10.46
N HIS A 166 -26.70 19.67 10.41
CA HIS A 166 -26.63 18.21 10.49
C HIS A 166 -25.91 17.59 9.29
N PHE A 167 -26.27 18.05 8.09
CA PHE A 167 -25.75 17.53 6.82
C PHE A 167 -24.69 18.48 6.24
N PHE A 168 -23.75 18.88 7.10
CA PHE A 168 -22.71 19.83 6.69
C PHE A 168 -21.90 19.25 5.53
N ASP A 169 -21.84 20.00 4.43
CA ASP A 169 -21.25 19.60 3.16
C ASP A 169 -20.18 20.60 2.69
N GLU A 170 -19.17 20.13 1.94
CA GLU A 170 -18.12 21.01 1.38
C GLU A 170 -18.48 21.61 0.01
N GLY A 171 -19.57 21.16 -0.61
CA GLY A 171 -20.01 21.57 -1.92
C GLY A 171 -20.43 23.05 -1.96
N ILE A 172 -20.44 23.61 -3.17
CA ILE A 172 -20.79 25.02 -3.38
C ILE A 172 -22.28 25.30 -3.15
N GLY A 173 -23.15 24.31 -3.42
CA GLY A 173 -24.59 24.42 -3.16
C GLY A 173 -24.87 24.71 -1.69
N TYR A 174 -24.16 24.04 -0.79
CA TYR A 174 -24.25 24.27 0.65
C TYR A 174 -23.95 25.73 1.05
N PHE A 175 -22.86 26.30 0.53
CA PHE A 175 -22.48 27.68 0.86
C PHE A 175 -23.45 28.71 0.25
N LYS A 176 -23.95 28.43 -0.96
CA LYS A 176 -25.01 29.23 -1.58
C LYS A 176 -26.25 29.28 -0.70
N ASP A 177 -26.73 28.13 -0.21
CA ASP A 177 -27.87 28.05 0.70
C ASP A 177 -27.64 28.89 1.97
N LEU A 178 -26.43 28.87 2.55
CA LEU A 178 -26.10 29.70 3.72
C LEU A 178 -26.16 31.20 3.43
N ILE A 179 -25.67 31.65 2.27
CA ILE A 179 -25.72 33.08 1.92
C ILE A 179 -27.16 33.52 1.62
N GLU A 180 -27.94 32.69 0.94
CA GLU A 180 -29.35 32.98 0.68
C GLU A 180 -30.14 33.11 1.99
N LEU A 181 -29.93 32.20 2.94
CA LEU A 181 -30.53 32.30 4.27
C LEU A 181 -30.13 33.60 4.99
N GLU A 182 -28.84 33.95 4.98
CA GLU A 182 -28.34 35.18 5.62
C GLU A 182 -29.03 36.43 5.07
N LYS A 183 -29.17 36.52 3.75
CA LYS A 183 -29.87 37.63 3.09
C LYS A 183 -31.33 37.67 3.50
N LEU A 184 -32.01 36.52 3.52
CA LEU A 184 -33.41 36.44 3.91
C LEU A 184 -33.64 36.88 5.36
N ILE A 185 -32.71 36.52 6.26
CA ILE A 185 -32.74 36.94 7.67
C ILE A 185 -32.48 38.45 7.79
N ASN A 186 -31.40 38.95 7.18
CA ASN A 186 -31.01 40.35 7.26
C ASN A 186 -32.02 41.31 6.61
N ASN A 187 -32.72 40.86 5.57
CA ASN A 187 -33.74 41.64 4.86
C ASN A 187 -35.17 41.42 5.41
N SER A 188 -35.33 40.68 6.51
CA SER A 188 -36.64 40.47 7.12
C SER A 188 -37.23 41.79 7.61
N LYS A 189 -38.47 42.09 7.22
CA LYS A 189 -39.22 43.25 7.76
C LYS A 189 -39.56 43.09 9.24
N TYR A 190 -39.59 41.85 9.73
CA TYR A 190 -39.96 41.50 11.09
C TYR A 190 -38.79 40.72 11.72
N PRO A 191 -37.88 41.41 12.43
CA PRO A 191 -36.79 40.75 13.15
C PRO A 191 -37.33 39.75 14.15
N SER A 192 -36.71 38.58 14.22
CA SER A 192 -37.06 37.52 15.15
C SER A 192 -36.30 37.71 16.46
N PRO A 193 -36.90 37.40 17.63
CA PRO A 193 -36.15 37.36 18.89
C PRO A 193 -35.03 36.31 18.89
N PHE A 194 -35.02 35.42 17.89
CA PHE A 194 -34.02 34.37 17.72
C PHE A 194 -32.89 34.74 16.74
N ASP A 195 -32.92 35.94 16.12
CA ASP A 195 -31.95 36.31 15.08
C ASP A 195 -30.50 36.23 15.56
N SER A 196 -30.21 36.58 16.81
CA SER A 196 -28.85 36.46 17.37
C SER A 196 -28.33 35.02 17.37
N ALA A 197 -29.17 34.05 17.74
CA ALA A 197 -28.86 32.63 17.71
C ALA A 197 -28.62 32.13 16.28
N VAL A 198 -29.48 32.56 15.37
CA VAL A 198 -29.43 32.18 13.95
C VAL A 198 -28.18 32.75 13.28
N ILE A 199 -27.89 34.04 13.48
CA ILE A 199 -26.71 34.72 12.93
C ILE A 199 -25.42 34.10 13.50
N LEU A 200 -25.37 33.78 14.79
CA LEU A 200 -24.22 33.09 15.40
C LEU A 200 -23.95 31.76 14.69
N LYS A 201 -24.98 30.93 14.54
CA LYS A 201 -24.84 29.62 13.89
C LYS A 201 -24.44 29.76 12.42
N LEU A 202 -25.13 30.60 11.68
CA LEU A 202 -24.87 30.85 10.26
C LEU A 202 -23.43 31.33 10.03
N SER A 203 -22.98 32.30 10.83
CA SER A 203 -21.62 32.85 10.75
C SER A 203 -20.56 31.77 10.98
N PHE A 204 -20.78 30.90 11.98
CA PHE A 204 -19.85 29.84 12.27
C PHE A 204 -19.83 28.75 11.18
N LEU A 205 -20.98 28.36 10.63
CA LEU A 205 -21.03 27.40 9.51
C LEU A 205 -20.35 27.94 8.25
N LYS A 206 -20.55 29.21 7.90
CA LYS A 206 -19.83 29.88 6.79
C LYS A 206 -18.33 29.88 7.04
N TYR A 207 -17.91 30.25 8.25
CA TYR A 207 -16.50 30.25 8.64
C TYR A 207 -15.88 28.86 8.48
N LYS A 208 -16.54 27.81 9.01
CA LYS A 208 -16.07 26.42 8.88
C LYS A 208 -15.94 26.00 7.42
N TRP A 209 -16.93 26.32 6.59
CA TRP A 209 -16.92 25.97 5.17
C TRP A 209 -15.71 26.62 4.46
N SER A 210 -15.46 27.90 4.71
CA SER A 210 -14.30 28.61 4.18
C SER A 210 -12.97 27.99 4.62
N ILE A 211 -12.84 27.61 5.90
CA ILE A 211 -11.63 26.90 6.36
C ILE A 211 -11.47 25.54 5.66
N ARG A 212 -12.55 24.79 5.45
CA ARG A 212 -12.48 23.53 4.70
C ARG A 212 -11.89 23.77 3.31
N GLN A 213 -12.38 24.75 2.55
CA GLN A 213 -11.84 25.04 1.22
C GLN A 213 -10.34 25.39 1.25
N ILE A 214 -9.91 26.22 2.21
CA ILE A 214 -8.50 26.58 2.39
C ILE A 214 -7.66 25.34 2.69
N THR A 215 -8.12 24.49 3.61
CA THR A 215 -7.39 23.27 4.02
C THR A 215 -7.31 22.24 2.89
N THR A 216 -8.37 22.08 2.10
CA THR A 216 -8.39 21.22 0.91
C THR A 216 -7.39 21.70 -0.15
N LEU A 217 -7.37 23.01 -0.45
CA LEU A 217 -6.41 23.58 -1.40
C LEU A 217 -4.95 23.39 -0.95
N LYS A 218 -4.68 23.62 0.34
CA LYS A 218 -3.38 23.35 0.96
C LYS A 218 -2.99 21.88 0.83
N ALA A 219 -3.89 20.94 1.14
CA ALA A 219 -3.64 19.50 1.05
C ALA A 219 -3.30 19.06 -0.38
N LEU A 220 -4.02 19.61 -1.36
CA LEU A 220 -3.79 19.36 -2.79
C LEU A 220 -2.56 20.08 -3.37
N LYS A 221 -1.82 20.86 -2.55
CA LYS A 221 -0.66 21.66 -2.96
C LYS A 221 -0.93 22.58 -4.15
N ARG A 222 -2.17 23.03 -4.34
CA ARG A 222 -2.56 23.93 -5.43
C ARG A 222 -2.27 25.36 -4.99
N THR A 223 -1.23 25.97 -5.56
CA THR A 223 -0.76 27.31 -5.16
C THR A 223 -1.47 28.48 -5.85
N ALA A 224 -2.31 28.27 -6.87
CA ALA A 224 -2.85 29.41 -7.63
C ALA A 224 -4.09 29.10 -8.49
N SER A 225 -5.16 28.57 -7.91
CA SER A 225 -6.49 28.89 -8.43
C SER A 225 -7.34 29.38 -7.27
N ALA A 226 -7.48 30.71 -7.15
CA ALA A 226 -8.45 31.29 -6.24
C ALA A 226 -9.81 30.71 -6.63
N LYS A 227 -10.38 29.85 -5.78
CA LYS A 227 -11.80 29.57 -5.86
C LYS A 227 -12.47 30.88 -5.44
N SER A 228 -12.95 31.61 -6.43
CA SER A 228 -13.70 32.83 -6.24
C SER A 228 -15.13 32.60 -6.68
N TYR A 229 -16.07 33.15 -5.94
CA TYR A 229 -17.50 32.99 -6.21
C TYR A 229 -18.12 34.34 -6.44
N LEU A 230 -19.02 34.41 -7.41
CA LEU A 230 -19.84 35.60 -7.63
C LEU A 230 -21.19 35.37 -6.97
N VAL A 231 -21.49 36.14 -5.93
CA VAL A 231 -22.79 36.12 -5.26
C VAL A 231 -23.33 37.54 -5.26
N ASP A 232 -24.47 37.78 -5.93
CA ASP A 232 -25.06 39.11 -6.17
C ASP A 232 -24.03 40.12 -6.71
N ASN A 233 -23.26 39.73 -7.73
CA ASN A 233 -22.18 40.53 -8.32
C ASN A 233 -21.00 40.86 -7.36
N VAL A 234 -20.96 40.28 -6.16
CA VAL A 234 -19.81 40.38 -5.24
C VAL A 234 -18.91 39.17 -5.44
N LEU A 235 -17.63 39.43 -5.76
CA LEU A 235 -16.61 38.40 -5.86
C LEU A 235 -16.06 38.06 -4.47
N ILE A 236 -16.38 36.87 -3.97
CA ILE A 236 -15.86 36.32 -2.72
C ILE A 236 -14.65 35.45 -3.07
N SER A 237 -13.43 35.87 -2.68
CA SER A 237 -12.20 35.11 -2.87
C SER A 237 -11.84 34.33 -1.60
N LEU A 238 -11.55 33.04 -1.73
CA LEU A 238 -11.19 32.16 -0.60
C LEU A 238 -9.70 32.14 -0.22
N GLN A 239 -8.91 33.09 -0.70
CA GLN A 239 -7.47 33.11 -0.41
C GLN A 239 -7.13 33.62 0.99
N GLU A 240 -8.02 34.40 1.60
CA GLU A 240 -7.80 34.99 2.91
C GLU A 240 -8.43 34.15 4.02
N MET A 241 -7.78 34.09 5.18
CA MET A 241 -8.37 33.47 6.36
C MET A 241 -9.67 34.20 6.71
N PRO A 242 -10.81 33.49 6.76
CA PRO A 242 -12.09 34.13 7.05
C PRO A 242 -12.07 34.73 8.46
N THR A 243 -12.62 35.93 8.61
CA THR A 243 -12.85 36.51 9.93
C THR A 243 -14.17 35.98 10.50
N LEU A 244 -14.16 35.63 11.79
CA LEU A 244 -15.36 35.33 12.55
C LEU A 244 -15.55 36.47 13.55
N SER A 245 -16.57 37.30 13.32
CA SER A 245 -16.84 38.50 14.11
C SER A 245 -17.64 38.25 15.38
N VAL A 246 -17.97 36.99 15.71
CA VAL A 246 -18.92 36.68 16.78
C VAL A 246 -18.22 36.33 18.10
N GLY A 247 -18.59 37.03 19.17
CA GLY A 247 -17.90 37.04 20.47
C GLY A 247 -18.26 35.92 21.47
N ASN A 248 -18.79 34.77 21.02
CA ASN A 248 -19.14 33.67 21.94
C ASN A 248 -17.91 32.84 22.32
N SER A 249 -17.66 32.64 23.63
CA SER A 249 -16.47 31.95 24.14
C SER A 249 -16.31 30.51 23.63
N LYS A 250 -17.39 29.73 23.61
CA LYS A 250 -17.36 28.34 23.14
C LYS A 250 -17.08 28.26 21.64
N ILE A 251 -17.64 29.18 20.86
CA ILE A 251 -17.36 29.30 19.42
C ILE A 251 -15.90 29.72 19.18
N ILE A 252 -15.35 30.63 20.00
CA ILE A 252 -13.94 31.02 19.93
C ILE A 252 -13.03 29.82 20.25
N ASP A 253 -13.34 29.03 21.28
CA ASP A 253 -12.57 27.83 21.64
C ASP A 253 -12.62 26.78 20.52
N TRP A 254 -13.79 26.57 19.93
CA TRP A 254 -13.96 25.68 18.78
C TRP A 254 -13.22 26.19 17.55
N LYS A 255 -13.26 27.48 17.27
CA LYS A 255 -12.49 28.13 16.20
C LYS A 255 -11.00 27.88 16.39
N VAL A 256 -10.45 28.19 17.56
CA VAL A 256 -9.02 28.01 17.86
C VAL A 256 -8.63 26.54 17.72
N TYR A 257 -9.43 25.62 18.25
CA TYR A 257 -9.17 24.18 18.10
C TYR A 257 -9.19 23.76 16.62
N LEU A 258 -10.19 24.20 15.85
CA LEU A 258 -10.35 23.89 14.43
C LEU A 258 -9.17 24.39 13.60
N GLU A 259 -8.77 25.65 13.76
CA GLU A 259 -7.62 26.24 13.06
C GLU A 259 -6.34 25.43 13.33
N ASN A 260 -6.08 25.06 14.59
CA ASN A 260 -4.91 24.27 14.95
C ASN A 260 -5.02 22.79 14.55
N HIS A 261 -6.23 22.24 14.41
CA HIS A 261 -6.41 20.85 14.02
C HIS A 261 -6.09 20.60 12.54
N TYR A 262 -6.37 21.59 11.68
CA TYR A 262 -6.24 21.48 10.23
C TYR A 262 -5.13 22.34 9.61
N ASP A 263 -4.48 23.26 10.34
CA ASP A 263 -3.34 24.05 9.84
C ASP A 263 -1.98 23.52 10.34
N SER A 264 -1.10 23.11 9.42
CA SER A 264 0.18 22.46 9.72
C SER A 264 1.25 23.39 10.33
N ASN A 265 1.10 24.71 10.21
CA ASN A 265 2.22 25.64 10.36
C ASN A 265 2.56 26.01 11.83
N ASN A 266 1.66 25.78 12.79
CA ASN A 266 1.89 26.08 14.22
C ASN A 266 1.44 24.96 15.18
N LEU A 267 1.27 23.75 14.63
CA LEU A 267 0.65 22.58 15.27
C LEU A 267 1.12 22.28 16.71
N PRO A 268 2.41 22.31 17.08
CA PRO A 268 2.82 21.70 18.36
C PRO A 268 2.47 22.53 19.61
N SER A 269 2.59 23.86 19.57
CA SER A 269 2.54 24.69 20.78
C SER A 269 1.17 24.71 21.46
N TYR A 270 0.09 24.87 20.68
CA TYR A 270 -1.29 24.79 21.17
C TYR A 270 -1.57 23.44 21.83
N PHE A 271 -1.21 22.36 21.12
CA PHE A 271 -1.48 21.00 21.58
C PHE A 271 -0.63 20.61 22.79
N TYR A 272 0.63 21.05 22.90
CA TYR A 272 1.43 20.82 24.11
C TYR A 272 0.84 21.53 25.34
N ARG A 273 0.51 22.81 25.22
CA ARG A 273 -0.09 23.58 26.32
C ARG A 273 -1.40 22.95 26.80
N LYS A 274 -2.30 22.66 25.87
CA LYS A 274 -3.61 22.05 26.20
C LYS A 274 -3.47 20.61 26.71
N TYR A 275 -2.48 19.86 26.26
CA TYR A 275 -2.17 18.56 26.84
C TYR A 275 -1.69 18.68 28.29
N ASP A 276 -0.83 19.65 28.60
CA ASP A 276 -0.35 19.87 29.96
C ASP A 276 -1.48 20.23 30.94
N GLU A 277 -2.50 20.94 30.48
CA GLU A 277 -3.73 21.23 31.23
C GLU A 277 -4.57 19.96 31.50
N LEU A 278 -4.61 19.02 30.55
CA LEU A 278 -5.54 17.88 30.57
C LEU A 278 -4.91 16.56 31.06
N LYS A 279 -3.58 16.40 31.00
CA LYS A 279 -2.89 15.12 31.25
C LYS A 279 -3.04 14.57 32.67
N LEU A 280 -3.43 15.41 33.63
CA LEU A 280 -3.66 15.02 35.03
C LEU A 280 -5.06 14.44 35.25
N LEU A 281 -5.97 14.58 34.28
CA LEU A 281 -7.31 14.02 34.34
C LEU A 281 -7.28 12.51 34.05
N ASP A 282 -8.15 11.76 34.74
CA ASP A 282 -8.35 10.34 34.42
C ASP A 282 -9.01 10.23 33.04
N VAL A 283 -8.48 9.38 32.16
CA VAL A 283 -9.05 9.10 30.83
C VAL A 283 -10.53 8.72 30.92
N LYS A 284 -10.96 8.07 32.01
CA LYS A 284 -12.37 7.71 32.27
C LYS A 284 -13.30 8.93 32.46
N SER A 285 -12.75 10.05 32.91
CA SER A 285 -13.48 11.31 33.16
C SER A 285 -13.54 12.23 31.95
N LEU A 286 -12.76 11.95 30.89
CA LEU A 286 -12.66 12.84 29.74
C LEU A 286 -13.96 12.91 28.94
N THR A 287 -14.31 14.12 28.49
CA THR A 287 -15.40 14.42 27.55
C THR A 287 -15.10 13.90 26.15
N PHE A 288 -16.10 13.77 25.27
CA PHE A 288 -15.85 13.37 23.87
C PHE A 288 -15.01 14.41 23.12
N TYR A 289 -15.16 15.69 23.44
CA TYR A 289 -14.28 16.76 22.97
C TYR A 289 -12.82 16.53 23.39
N GLN A 290 -12.57 16.21 24.67
CA GLN A 290 -11.22 15.95 25.17
C GLN A 290 -10.64 14.65 24.60
N LEU A 291 -11.44 13.58 24.47
CA LEU A 291 -11.00 12.33 23.85
C LEU A 291 -10.57 12.55 22.39
N HIS A 292 -11.33 13.33 21.63
CA HIS A 292 -10.94 13.73 20.27
C HIS A 292 -9.60 14.47 20.25
N PHE A 293 -9.40 15.41 21.20
CA PHE A 293 -8.11 16.09 21.38
C PHE A 293 -6.97 15.11 21.67
N PHE A 294 -7.14 14.17 22.62
CA PHE A 294 -6.11 13.20 22.98
C PHE A 294 -5.80 12.22 21.85
N ILE A 295 -6.80 11.80 21.07
CA ILE A 295 -6.61 10.99 19.85
C ILE A 295 -5.71 11.75 18.88
N LYS A 296 -6.04 13.01 18.57
CA LYS A 296 -5.25 13.86 17.68
C LYS A 296 -3.82 14.04 18.20
N TYR A 297 -3.66 14.33 19.49
CA TYR A 297 -2.36 14.51 20.13
C TYR A 297 -1.47 13.27 20.00
N HIS A 298 -1.99 12.10 20.36
CA HIS A 298 -1.23 10.84 20.34
C HIS A 298 -1.13 10.20 18.96
N THR A 299 -1.76 10.75 17.93
CA THR A 299 -1.62 10.30 16.54
C THR A 299 -0.67 11.20 15.76
N ASP A 300 -0.84 12.52 15.84
CA ASP A 300 -0.19 13.47 14.93
C ASP A 300 0.87 14.36 15.61
N ILE A 301 0.73 14.67 16.90
CA ILE A 301 1.60 15.65 17.60
C ILE A 301 2.76 14.95 18.30
N LYS A 302 2.45 14.01 19.19
CA LYS A 302 3.42 13.17 19.91
C LYS A 302 2.96 11.71 19.82
N PRO A 303 3.27 11.05 18.70
CA PRO A 303 2.80 9.70 18.41
C PRO A 303 3.08 8.71 19.56
N ASN A 304 2.03 8.09 20.11
CA ASN A 304 2.16 7.09 21.16
C ASN A 304 1.02 6.06 21.03
N TYR A 305 1.37 4.86 20.55
CA TYR A 305 0.40 3.80 20.26
C TYR A 305 -0.22 3.18 21.51
N GLU A 306 0.53 3.09 22.61
CA GLU A 306 0.02 2.52 23.86
C GLU A 306 -1.04 3.44 24.47
N ASN A 307 -0.76 4.73 24.58
CA ASN A 307 -1.72 5.71 25.07
C ASN A 307 -2.95 5.78 24.18
N LEU A 308 -2.77 5.79 22.86
CA LEU A 308 -3.88 5.78 21.91
C LEU A 308 -4.72 4.50 22.03
N THR A 309 -4.08 3.34 22.25
CA THR A 309 -4.78 2.07 22.49
C THR A 309 -5.57 2.10 23.79
N ASN A 310 -5.05 2.71 24.85
CA ASN A 310 -5.78 2.87 26.11
C ASN A 310 -6.99 3.80 25.96
N ILE A 311 -6.85 4.87 25.20
CA ILE A 311 -7.97 5.77 24.86
C ILE A 311 -9.05 5.02 24.07
N VAL A 312 -8.67 4.26 23.04
CA VAL A 312 -9.62 3.47 22.24
C VAL A 312 -10.35 2.45 23.11
N LYS A 313 -9.63 1.71 23.97
CA LYS A 313 -10.24 0.75 24.90
C LYS A 313 -11.23 1.42 25.86
N GLU A 314 -10.91 2.63 26.34
CA GLU A 314 -11.83 3.37 27.21
C GLU A 314 -13.07 3.82 26.44
N ILE A 315 -12.94 4.27 25.19
CA ILE A 315 -14.10 4.56 24.33
C ILE A 315 -14.94 3.30 24.15
N GLU A 316 -14.33 2.16 23.76
CA GLU A 316 -15.03 0.87 23.62
C GLU A 316 -15.80 0.48 24.90
N ARG A 317 -15.18 0.63 26.07
CA ARG A 317 -15.81 0.32 27.36
C ARG A 317 -17.09 1.13 27.60
N ARG A 318 -17.13 2.37 27.11
CA ARG A 318 -18.29 3.27 27.25
C ARG A 318 -19.48 2.85 26.39
N GLU A 319 -19.35 1.91 25.44
CA GLU A 319 -20.46 1.40 24.60
C GLU A 319 -21.67 0.97 25.46
N SER A 320 -21.40 0.30 26.59
CA SER A 320 -22.42 -0.16 27.54
C SER A 320 -23.28 0.96 28.14
N GLY A 321 -22.81 2.21 28.14
CA GLY A 321 -23.54 3.37 28.61
C GLY A 321 -24.56 3.94 27.61
N PHE A 322 -24.62 3.41 26.39
CA PHE A 322 -25.49 3.90 25.31
C PHE A 322 -26.64 2.94 25.04
N THR A 323 -27.74 3.14 25.79
CA THR A 323 -28.95 2.31 25.67
C THR A 323 -29.85 2.72 24.51
N ASN A 324 -29.84 4.00 24.12
CA ASN A 324 -30.60 4.53 22.98
C ASN A 324 -29.86 4.23 21.66
N GLU A 325 -30.57 3.69 20.67
CA GLU A 325 -30.05 3.42 19.32
C GLU A 325 -29.46 4.67 18.63
N LYS A 326 -30.12 5.83 18.77
CA LYS A 326 -29.68 7.11 18.17
C LYS A 326 -28.33 7.56 18.74
N GLU A 327 -28.19 7.51 20.06
CA GLU A 327 -26.92 7.86 20.72
C GLU A 327 -25.84 6.83 20.41
N ARG A 328 -26.23 5.57 20.21
CA ARG A 328 -25.31 4.49 19.89
C ARG A 328 -24.67 4.67 18.51
N PHE A 329 -25.41 5.16 17.52
CA PHE A 329 -24.84 5.48 16.21
C PHE A 329 -23.78 6.58 16.29
N LEU A 330 -24.10 7.70 16.97
CA LEU A 330 -23.13 8.77 17.23
C LEU A 330 -21.87 8.25 17.93
N PHE A 331 -22.05 7.37 18.92
CA PHE A 331 -20.95 6.71 19.59
C PHE A 331 -20.11 5.84 18.64
N TYR A 332 -20.75 5.04 17.77
CA TYR A 332 -20.05 4.19 16.80
C TYR A 332 -19.23 4.99 15.79
N LYS A 333 -19.74 6.14 15.35
CA LYS A 333 -19.00 7.10 14.52
C LYS A 333 -17.72 7.57 15.20
N ASN A 334 -17.81 7.95 16.47
CA ASN A 334 -16.66 8.38 17.27
C ASN A 334 -15.67 7.25 17.53
N LEU A 335 -16.15 6.02 17.75
CA LEU A 335 -15.31 4.85 17.92
C LEU A 335 -14.61 4.45 16.60
N ASN A 336 -15.28 4.54 15.45
CA ASN A 336 -14.66 4.37 14.13
C ASN A 336 -13.52 5.38 13.91
N TYR A 337 -13.71 6.65 14.30
CA TYR A 337 -12.64 7.64 14.24
C TYR A 337 -11.45 7.25 15.12
N ALA A 338 -11.69 6.79 16.36
CA ALA A 338 -10.62 6.34 17.26
C ALA A 338 -9.86 5.14 16.68
N PHE A 339 -10.57 4.13 16.16
CA PHE A 339 -9.98 2.97 15.49
C PHE A 339 -9.15 3.38 14.26
N ASN A 340 -9.67 4.30 13.44
CA ASN A 340 -8.98 4.80 12.26
C ASN A 340 -7.63 5.45 12.61
N ASN A 341 -7.58 6.22 13.71
CA ASN A 341 -6.35 6.84 14.20
C ASN A 341 -5.39 5.82 14.80
N GLN A 342 -5.89 4.87 15.61
CA GLN A 342 -5.09 3.76 16.14
C GLN A 342 -4.45 2.94 15.02
N PHE A 343 -5.23 2.60 13.99
CA PHE A 343 -4.75 1.88 12.83
C PHE A 343 -3.72 2.70 12.05
N SER A 344 -3.95 4.00 11.87
CA SER A 344 -3.01 4.94 11.24
C SER A 344 -1.63 4.87 11.85
N LEU A 345 -1.57 4.88 13.18
CA LEU A 345 -0.31 4.87 13.90
C LEU A 345 0.35 3.48 13.86
N LEU A 346 -0.44 2.41 13.97
CA LEU A 346 0.08 1.04 13.90
C LEU A 346 0.83 0.78 12.58
N VAL A 347 0.26 1.16 11.44
CA VAL A 347 0.88 0.95 10.13
C VAL A 347 2.14 1.80 9.89
N GLN A 348 2.41 2.79 10.76
CA GLN A 348 3.62 3.63 10.71
C GLN A 348 4.77 3.09 11.57
N ILE A 349 4.51 2.32 12.64
CA ILE A 349 5.50 2.00 13.68
C ILE A 349 6.61 1.04 13.23
N SER A 350 6.37 0.05 12.36
CA SER A 350 7.38 -0.64 11.51
C SER A 350 6.84 -1.99 10.98
N ASP A 351 7.56 -2.58 10.02
CA ASP A 351 7.18 -3.76 9.23
C ASP A 351 6.99 -5.08 10.01
N SER A 352 7.45 -5.17 11.26
CA SER A 352 7.49 -6.43 12.02
C SER A 352 6.13 -6.86 12.61
N LYS A 353 5.06 -6.09 12.37
CA LYS A 353 3.73 -6.28 12.98
C LYS A 353 2.62 -6.57 11.97
N LYS A 354 2.91 -7.26 10.87
CA LYS A 354 1.89 -7.63 9.84
C LYS A 354 0.67 -8.31 10.46
N GLU A 355 0.89 -9.26 11.37
CA GLU A 355 -0.19 -9.96 12.07
C GLU A 355 -1.03 -9.03 12.96
N GLU A 356 -0.40 -8.06 13.66
CA GLU A 356 -1.15 -7.09 14.47
C GLU A 356 -1.97 -6.13 13.59
N VAL A 357 -1.43 -5.72 12.43
CA VAL A 357 -2.15 -4.90 11.44
C VAL A 357 -3.38 -5.67 10.93
N GLU A 358 -3.22 -6.93 10.53
CA GLU A 358 -4.32 -7.76 10.04
C GLU A 358 -5.35 -8.03 11.15
N LYS A 359 -4.91 -8.31 12.37
CA LYS A 359 -5.79 -8.50 13.54
C LYS A 359 -6.60 -7.24 13.85
N LEU A 360 -5.97 -6.07 13.86
CA LEU A 360 -6.66 -4.81 14.10
C LEU A 360 -7.62 -4.47 12.95
N ARG A 361 -7.20 -4.66 11.69
CA ARG A 361 -8.09 -4.50 10.52
C ARG A 361 -9.32 -5.38 10.67
N ASN A 362 -9.16 -6.68 10.93
CA ASN A 362 -10.28 -7.62 11.03
C ASN A 362 -11.22 -7.26 12.18
N LYS A 363 -10.69 -6.80 13.32
CA LYS A 363 -11.50 -6.24 14.40
C LYS A 363 -12.35 -5.05 13.93
N ILE A 364 -11.74 -4.12 13.20
CA ILE A 364 -12.43 -2.93 12.70
C ILE A 364 -13.47 -3.28 11.64
N VAL A 365 -13.14 -4.16 10.70
CA VAL A 365 -14.09 -4.65 9.67
C VAL A 365 -15.28 -5.34 10.32
N ALA A 366 -15.06 -6.21 11.31
CA ALA A 366 -16.14 -6.85 12.05
C ALA A 366 -17.03 -5.83 12.79
N PHE A 367 -16.41 -4.80 13.38
CA PHE A 367 -17.14 -3.70 14.01
C PHE A 367 -17.98 -2.94 12.98
N GLN A 368 -17.39 -2.53 11.86
CA GLN A 368 -18.03 -1.83 10.75
C GLN A 368 -19.22 -2.61 10.18
N SER A 369 -19.06 -3.92 9.97
CA SER A 369 -20.15 -4.80 9.52
C SER A 369 -21.29 -4.89 10.53
N ARG A 370 -20.99 -4.96 11.84
CA ARG A 370 -22.01 -4.97 12.91
C ARG A 370 -22.78 -3.64 12.99
N THR A 371 -22.12 -2.52 12.68
CA THR A 371 -22.70 -1.18 12.81
C THR A 371 -23.23 -0.61 11.49
N SER A 372 -23.22 -1.40 10.41
CA SER A 372 -23.56 -0.95 9.06
C SER A 372 -22.82 0.33 8.64
N ASN A 373 -21.53 0.40 8.97
CA ASN A 373 -20.69 1.58 8.72
C ASN A 373 -19.54 1.23 7.79
N GLU A 374 -19.61 1.65 6.53
CA GLU A 374 -18.55 1.36 5.53
C GLU A 374 -17.48 2.45 5.45
N ASN A 375 -16.99 2.94 6.59
CA ASN A 375 -15.93 3.95 6.61
C ASN A 375 -14.66 3.46 5.90
N PHE A 376 -14.25 4.21 4.87
CA PHE A 376 -13.17 3.79 3.95
C PHE A 376 -11.74 3.94 4.47
N PHE A 377 -11.51 4.73 5.54
CA PHE A 377 -10.16 5.19 5.87
C PHE A 377 -9.19 4.05 6.21
N VAL A 378 -9.68 3.05 6.94
CA VAL A 378 -8.87 1.89 7.33
C VAL A 378 -8.48 1.08 6.11
N GLU A 379 -9.38 0.89 5.15
CA GLU A 379 -9.04 0.16 3.92
C GLU A 379 -8.04 0.90 3.05
N VAL A 380 -8.18 2.21 2.87
CA VAL A 380 -7.20 2.99 2.11
C VAL A 380 -5.83 2.96 2.80
N LYS A 381 -5.78 3.02 4.13
CA LYS A 381 -4.53 2.88 4.89
C LYS A 381 -3.94 1.48 4.77
N TYR A 382 -4.77 0.45 4.78
CA TYR A 382 -4.33 -0.93 4.61
C TYR A 382 -3.82 -1.21 3.19
N LEU A 383 -4.48 -0.66 2.17
CA LEU A 383 -4.02 -0.66 0.79
C LEU A 383 -2.63 0.00 0.67
N LYS A 384 -2.45 1.20 1.25
CA LYS A 384 -1.15 1.87 1.30
C LYS A 384 -0.09 1.02 2.02
N PHE A 385 -0.47 0.32 3.10
CA PHE A 385 0.40 -0.62 3.81
C PHE A 385 0.81 -1.80 2.91
N LYS A 386 -0.15 -2.47 2.24
CA LYS A 386 0.13 -3.58 1.33
C LYS A 386 1.04 -3.18 0.17
N ILE A 387 0.80 -2.01 -0.44
CA ILE A 387 1.68 -1.46 -1.49
C ILE A 387 3.11 -1.28 -0.96
N LYS A 388 3.29 -0.69 0.23
CA LYS A 388 4.63 -0.56 0.83
C LYS A 388 5.29 -1.91 1.14
N SER A 389 4.51 -2.90 1.56
CA SER A 389 5.02 -4.26 1.76
C SER A 389 5.50 -4.89 0.45
N LEU A 390 4.77 -4.67 -0.66
CA LEU A 390 5.19 -5.10 -2.00
C LEU A 390 6.48 -4.39 -2.42
N GLU A 391 6.58 -3.07 -2.25
CA GLU A 391 7.81 -2.30 -2.53
C GLU A 391 9.03 -2.89 -1.79
N LYS A 392 8.85 -3.31 -0.53
CA LYS A 392 9.91 -3.92 0.28
C LYS A 392 10.28 -5.31 -0.18
N LEU A 393 9.29 -6.15 -0.50
CA LEU A 393 9.51 -7.49 -1.07
C LEU A 393 10.35 -7.40 -2.36
N LEU A 394 10.12 -6.38 -3.18
CA LEU A 394 10.83 -6.18 -4.44
C LEU A 394 12.25 -5.63 -4.27
N LYS A 395 12.54 -4.84 -3.22
CA LYS A 395 13.90 -4.29 -2.96
C LYS A 395 14.97 -5.37 -2.72
N GLY A 396 14.58 -6.60 -2.42
CA GLY A 396 15.48 -7.75 -2.26
C GLY A 396 15.62 -8.68 -3.47
N ARG A 397 14.91 -8.39 -4.58
CA ARG A 397 14.82 -9.30 -5.74
C ARG A 397 16.10 -9.28 -6.59
N LYS A 398 16.63 -10.47 -6.90
CA LYS A 398 17.56 -10.64 -8.04
C LYS A 398 16.74 -10.78 -9.32
N ALA A 399 17.18 -10.17 -10.42
CA ALA A 399 16.41 -9.98 -11.66
C ALA A 399 15.88 -11.26 -12.37
N LEU A 400 16.19 -12.47 -11.86
CA LEU A 400 15.91 -13.76 -12.50
C LEU A 400 15.44 -14.85 -11.51
N ASP A 401 14.89 -14.44 -10.36
CA ASP A 401 14.38 -15.39 -9.35
C ASP A 401 12.92 -15.76 -9.63
N THR A 402 12.70 -16.97 -10.15
CA THR A 402 11.42 -17.42 -10.73
C THR A 402 10.39 -17.86 -9.69
N GLU A 403 10.82 -18.24 -8.48
CA GLU A 403 9.90 -18.61 -7.38
C GLU A 403 9.19 -17.38 -6.80
N LEU A 404 9.83 -16.21 -6.82
CA LEU A 404 9.24 -14.95 -6.34
C LEU A 404 8.06 -14.48 -7.21
N ASP A 405 7.97 -14.90 -8.47
CA ASP A 405 7.06 -14.33 -9.47
C ASP A 405 5.59 -14.75 -9.27
N LEU A 406 5.33 -15.97 -8.77
CA LEU A 406 3.99 -16.44 -8.45
C LEU A 406 3.40 -15.70 -7.23
N ASP A 407 4.20 -15.55 -6.18
CA ASP A 407 3.80 -14.84 -4.97
C ASP A 407 3.54 -13.35 -5.25
N ILE A 408 4.38 -12.71 -6.08
CA ILE A 408 4.15 -11.33 -6.52
C ILE A 408 2.83 -11.19 -7.26
N LYS A 409 2.48 -12.13 -8.16
CA LYS A 409 1.23 -12.07 -8.92
C LYS A 409 0.00 -12.16 -7.99
N VAL A 410 0.00 -13.09 -7.04
CA VAL A 410 -1.09 -13.20 -6.05
C VAL A 410 -1.19 -11.91 -5.24
N TYR A 411 -0.06 -11.36 -4.80
CA TYR A 411 -0.01 -10.12 -4.04
C TYR A 411 -0.52 -8.90 -4.81
N LEU A 412 -0.26 -8.83 -6.12
CA LEU A 412 -0.79 -7.79 -7.01
C LEU A 412 -2.32 -7.89 -7.14
N GLU A 413 -2.85 -9.09 -7.34
CA GLU A 413 -4.29 -9.33 -7.41
C GLU A 413 -5.01 -8.96 -6.11
N GLU A 414 -4.44 -9.31 -4.95
CA GLU A 414 -4.95 -8.86 -3.64
C GLU A 414 -5.04 -7.33 -3.57
N ILE A 415 -4.01 -6.62 -4.01
CA ILE A 415 -4.01 -5.15 -4.03
C ILE A 415 -5.07 -4.60 -5.00
N ARG A 416 -5.26 -5.21 -6.18
CA ARG A 416 -6.31 -4.81 -7.14
C ARG A 416 -7.71 -4.98 -6.54
N LEU A 417 -7.98 -6.09 -5.85
CA LEU A 417 -9.24 -6.29 -5.13
C LEU A 417 -9.46 -5.24 -4.03
N LEU A 418 -8.41 -4.90 -3.28
CA LEU A 418 -8.47 -3.85 -2.27
C LEU A 418 -8.77 -2.46 -2.87
N PHE A 419 -8.28 -2.16 -4.08
CA PHE A 419 -8.69 -0.93 -4.78
C PHE A 419 -10.19 -0.89 -5.04
N ALA A 420 -10.79 -2.00 -5.52
CA ALA A 420 -12.23 -2.06 -5.76
C ALA A 420 -13.05 -1.93 -4.45
N GLU A 421 -12.59 -2.57 -3.37
CA GLU A 421 -13.20 -2.42 -2.04
C GLU A 421 -13.12 -0.98 -1.54
N CYS A 422 -11.97 -0.33 -1.67
CA CYS A 422 -11.79 1.07 -1.28
C CYS A 422 -12.73 1.99 -2.07
N GLU A 423 -12.87 1.80 -3.38
CA GLU A 423 -13.72 2.61 -4.25
C GLU A 423 -15.19 2.53 -3.83
N SER A 424 -15.69 1.32 -3.53
CA SER A 424 -17.04 1.12 -2.99
C SER A 424 -17.26 1.87 -1.68
N LYS A 425 -16.34 1.70 -0.71
CA LYS A 425 -16.44 2.34 0.61
C LYS A 425 -16.30 3.87 0.56
N ILE A 426 -15.48 4.40 -0.36
CA ILE A 426 -15.36 5.84 -0.59
C ILE A 426 -16.68 6.41 -1.08
N ASN A 427 -17.32 5.78 -2.07
CA ASN A 427 -18.62 6.22 -2.58
C ASN A 427 -19.70 6.19 -1.49
N TRP A 428 -19.74 5.11 -0.70
CA TRP A 428 -20.66 5.04 0.44
C TRP A 428 -20.41 6.16 1.44
N SER A 429 -19.15 6.42 1.80
CA SER A 429 -18.78 7.43 2.80
C SER A 429 -19.11 8.86 2.36
N LYS A 430 -19.04 9.18 1.05
CA LYS A 430 -19.44 10.48 0.51
C LYS A 430 -20.94 10.77 0.69
N ASN A 431 -21.78 9.73 0.65
CA ASN A 431 -23.23 9.88 0.75
C ASN A 431 -23.73 9.83 2.21
N HIS A 432 -23.01 9.17 3.11
CA HIS A 432 -23.50 8.88 4.46
C HIS A 432 -22.70 9.53 5.60
N HIS A 433 -21.43 9.89 5.36
CA HIS A 433 -20.46 10.21 6.42
C HIS A 433 -19.67 11.50 6.18
N ASN A 434 -20.38 12.62 5.95
CA ASN A 434 -19.69 13.91 5.79
C ASN A 434 -18.91 14.33 7.03
N LEU A 435 -19.38 14.05 8.26
CA LEU A 435 -18.60 14.29 9.48
C LEU A 435 -17.99 12.98 9.99
N LEU A 436 -16.73 12.97 10.41
CA LEU A 436 -16.05 11.74 10.89
C LEU A 436 -16.18 11.48 12.38
N TYR A 437 -16.47 12.52 13.13
CA TYR A 437 -16.65 12.52 14.57
C TYR A 437 -17.80 13.47 14.85
N GLN A 438 -18.43 13.39 16.01
CA GLN A 438 -19.45 14.34 16.40
C GLN A 438 -19.61 14.33 17.92
N LEU A 439 -19.77 15.51 18.51
CA LEU A 439 -19.90 15.66 19.95
C LEU A 439 -21.28 15.18 20.41
N LYS A 440 -21.36 14.76 21.67
CA LYS A 440 -22.62 14.52 22.36
C LYS A 440 -23.45 15.79 22.42
N TYR A 441 -24.77 15.62 22.57
CA TYR A 441 -25.71 16.73 22.65
C TYR A 441 -25.26 17.82 23.64
N GLU A 442 -24.91 17.44 24.86
CA GLU A 442 -24.52 18.38 25.93
C GLU A 442 -23.24 19.16 25.57
N GLU A 443 -22.30 18.49 24.91
CA GLU A 443 -21.05 19.09 24.47
C GLU A 443 -21.24 19.98 23.23
N SER A 444 -22.33 19.81 22.49
CA SER A 444 -22.69 20.57 21.29
C SER A 444 -23.54 21.83 21.56
N LEU A 445 -23.97 22.07 22.81
CA LEU A 445 -24.75 23.26 23.17
C LEU A 445 -23.88 24.51 23.32
N VAL A 446 -24.26 25.61 22.67
CA VAL A 446 -23.58 26.89 22.77
C VAL A 446 -24.46 27.85 23.57
N PRO A 447 -24.00 28.33 24.74
CA PRO A 447 -24.81 29.21 25.57
C PRO A 447 -24.98 30.58 24.91
N LEU A 448 -26.16 31.17 25.06
CA LEU A 448 -26.53 32.49 24.58
C LEU A 448 -27.29 33.26 25.66
N ASP A 449 -27.01 34.56 25.73
CA ASP A 449 -27.62 35.45 26.72
C ASP A 449 -28.94 36.08 26.23
N SER A 450 -29.38 35.79 24.99
CA SER A 450 -30.58 36.39 24.39
C SER A 450 -31.49 35.37 23.69
N GLY A 451 -32.79 35.42 24.01
CA GLY A 451 -33.87 34.67 23.35
C GLY A 451 -33.96 33.19 23.74
N ILE A 452 -32.84 32.47 23.72
CA ILE A 452 -32.75 31.06 24.11
C ILE A 452 -31.44 30.84 24.89
N ASN A 453 -31.49 30.02 25.94
CA ASN A 453 -30.33 29.80 26.81
C ASN A 453 -29.18 29.09 26.08
N ASP A 454 -29.50 28.09 25.26
CA ASP A 454 -28.52 27.26 24.56
C ASP A 454 -29.00 26.98 23.14
N VAL A 455 -28.06 27.06 22.19
CA VAL A 455 -28.27 26.66 20.80
C VAL A 455 -27.45 25.40 20.52
N TYR A 456 -28.11 24.38 20.02
CA TYR A 456 -27.48 23.13 19.63
C TYR A 456 -26.74 23.27 18.31
N PHE A 457 -25.47 22.85 18.23
CA PHE A 457 -24.68 22.81 17.00
C PHE A 457 -24.32 21.36 16.63
N ALA A 458 -25.02 20.78 15.65
CA ALA A 458 -24.84 19.39 15.26
C ALA A 458 -23.41 19.10 14.76
N SER A 459 -22.87 19.99 13.92
CA SER A 459 -21.53 19.81 13.35
C SER A 459 -20.39 20.27 14.27
N SER A 460 -20.68 20.94 15.38
CA SER A 460 -19.71 21.45 16.37
C SER A 460 -18.46 22.09 15.72
N PHE A 461 -17.24 21.73 16.12
CA PHE A 461 -15.97 22.25 15.57
C PHE A 461 -15.43 21.47 14.36
N LEU A 462 -16.14 20.45 13.87
CA LEU A 462 -15.60 19.54 12.86
C LEU A 462 -15.91 19.97 11.44
N LEU A 463 -14.93 19.84 10.56
CA LEU A 463 -15.10 20.11 9.14
C LEU A 463 -15.55 18.84 8.41
N PRO A 464 -16.40 18.95 7.37
CA PRO A 464 -16.84 17.80 6.61
C PRO A 464 -15.66 17.14 5.88
N LEU A 465 -15.79 15.89 5.45
CA LEU A 465 -14.81 15.22 4.61
C LEU A 465 -14.52 16.05 3.36
N SER A 466 -13.26 16.06 2.93
CA SER A 466 -12.95 16.60 1.62
C SER A 466 -13.01 15.50 0.56
N ALA A 467 -14.16 15.38 -0.10
CA ALA A 467 -14.36 14.50 -1.23
C ALA A 467 -13.36 14.81 -2.34
N GLU A 468 -13.09 16.09 -2.60
CA GLU A 468 -12.09 16.51 -3.60
C GLU A 468 -10.68 16.00 -3.24
N GLN A 469 -10.27 16.15 -1.97
CA GLN A 469 -8.98 15.64 -1.50
C GLN A 469 -8.91 14.11 -1.61
N ILE A 470 -9.95 13.41 -1.14
CA ILE A 470 -10.02 11.95 -1.13
C ILE A 470 -9.91 11.40 -2.55
N ASP A 471 -10.64 11.99 -3.50
CA ASP A 471 -10.62 11.56 -4.90
C ASP A 471 -9.25 11.77 -5.52
N SER A 472 -8.63 12.94 -5.32
CA SER A 472 -7.29 13.20 -5.85
C SER A 472 -6.27 12.22 -5.27
N GLU A 473 -6.23 12.06 -3.95
CA GLU A 473 -5.27 11.17 -3.29
C GLU A 473 -5.45 9.69 -3.69
N PHE A 474 -6.70 9.24 -3.83
CA PHE A 474 -6.99 7.85 -4.21
C PHE A 474 -6.63 7.58 -5.68
N GLN A 475 -6.92 8.53 -6.59
CA GLN A 475 -6.53 8.42 -7.99
C GLN A 475 -5.01 8.50 -8.16
N GLU A 476 -4.32 9.40 -7.46
CA GLU A 476 -2.86 9.46 -7.44
C GLU A 476 -2.24 8.15 -6.96
N LEU A 477 -2.80 7.55 -5.90
CA LEU A 477 -2.37 6.25 -5.40
C LEU A 477 -2.54 5.14 -6.45
N ARG A 478 -3.68 5.12 -7.16
CA ARG A 478 -3.97 4.14 -8.22
C ARG A 478 -3.02 4.32 -9.40
N ILE A 479 -2.80 5.55 -9.86
CA ILE A 479 -1.87 5.87 -10.96
C ILE A 479 -0.44 5.45 -10.58
N LYS A 480 0.01 5.82 -9.36
CA LYS A 480 1.33 5.43 -8.85
C LYS A 480 1.49 3.91 -8.85
N PHE A 481 0.54 3.18 -8.28
CA PHE A 481 0.57 1.71 -8.26
C PHE A 481 0.67 1.12 -9.66
N ASN A 482 -0.17 1.58 -10.59
CA ASN A 482 -0.14 1.09 -11.97
C ASN A 482 1.22 1.33 -12.65
N ASN A 483 1.80 2.53 -12.48
CA ASN A 483 3.10 2.86 -13.06
C ASN A 483 4.23 2.04 -12.43
N ASP A 484 4.20 1.87 -11.11
CA ASP A 484 5.28 1.22 -10.35
C ASP A 484 5.25 -0.31 -10.48
N PHE A 485 4.11 -0.95 -10.75
CA PHE A 485 4.00 -2.41 -10.65
C PHE A 485 3.43 -3.14 -11.87
N ASN A 486 2.77 -2.48 -12.83
CA ASN A 486 2.21 -3.18 -14.00
C ASN A 486 3.30 -3.89 -14.84
N HIS A 487 4.52 -3.36 -14.85
CA HIS A 487 5.63 -3.99 -15.57
C HIS A 487 6.07 -5.33 -14.96
N LEU A 488 5.79 -5.57 -13.66
CA LEU A 488 6.10 -6.85 -13.00
C LEU A 488 5.23 -7.98 -13.53
N GLU A 489 4.00 -7.67 -13.95
CA GLU A 489 3.10 -8.63 -14.56
C GLU A 489 3.62 -9.06 -15.94
N VAL A 490 4.15 -8.10 -16.71
CA VAL A 490 4.85 -8.38 -17.98
C VAL A 490 6.10 -9.22 -17.72
N LEU A 491 6.93 -8.86 -16.74
CA LEU A 491 8.12 -9.63 -16.40
C LEU A 491 7.78 -11.07 -15.98
N GLY A 492 6.75 -11.26 -15.16
CA GLY A 492 6.26 -12.59 -14.76
C GLY A 492 5.77 -13.42 -15.95
N SER A 493 5.19 -12.78 -16.98
CA SER A 493 4.81 -13.48 -18.22
C SER A 493 6.01 -13.90 -19.07
N LEU A 494 7.10 -13.13 -19.02
CA LEU A 494 8.36 -13.40 -19.72
C LEU A 494 9.27 -14.38 -18.98
N THR A 495 8.98 -14.71 -17.72
CA THR A 495 9.78 -15.64 -16.91
C THR A 495 9.97 -17.00 -17.60
N LYS A 496 8.94 -17.51 -18.31
CA LYS A 496 9.06 -18.74 -19.10
C LYS A 496 10.11 -18.62 -20.21
N GLU A 497 10.16 -17.49 -20.90
CA GLU A 497 11.13 -17.22 -21.95
C GLU A 497 12.55 -17.07 -21.38
N PHE A 498 12.71 -16.36 -20.26
CA PHE A 498 14.02 -16.25 -19.59
C PHE A 498 14.54 -17.60 -19.10
N THR A 499 13.66 -18.47 -18.59
CA THR A 499 14.02 -19.83 -18.17
C THR A 499 14.52 -20.63 -19.38
N LEU A 500 13.81 -20.55 -20.50
CA LEU A 500 14.19 -21.21 -21.75
C LEU A 500 15.53 -20.66 -22.31
N ILE A 501 15.77 -19.36 -22.23
CA ILE A 501 17.05 -18.74 -22.61
C ILE A 501 18.20 -19.23 -21.72
N LYS A 502 17.97 -19.34 -20.41
CA LYS A 502 18.97 -19.83 -19.45
C LYS A 502 19.31 -21.30 -19.73
N ASP A 503 18.30 -22.11 -20.02
CA ASP A 503 18.48 -23.51 -20.39
C ASP A 503 19.26 -23.63 -21.71
N LEU A 504 18.90 -22.83 -22.73
CA LEU A 504 19.63 -22.76 -24.00
C LEU A 504 21.09 -22.35 -23.79
N LYS A 505 21.37 -21.32 -23.00
CA LYS A 505 22.74 -20.87 -22.69
C LYS A 505 23.56 -22.00 -22.05
N SER A 506 22.99 -22.71 -21.08
CA SER A 506 23.67 -23.84 -20.43
C SER A 506 23.98 -24.98 -21.40
N ASN A 507 23.05 -25.25 -22.34
CA ASN A 507 23.21 -26.25 -23.38
C ASN A 507 24.32 -25.85 -24.38
N VAL A 508 24.39 -24.57 -24.77
CA VAL A 508 25.43 -24.04 -25.66
C VAL A 508 26.81 -24.12 -25.01
N GLU A 509 26.96 -23.65 -23.76
CA GLU A 509 28.24 -23.73 -23.03
C GLU A 509 28.74 -25.17 -22.90
N SER A 510 27.82 -26.14 -22.72
CA SER A 510 28.16 -27.57 -22.69
C SER A 510 28.63 -28.13 -24.04
N THR A 511 28.14 -27.55 -25.14
CA THR A 511 28.44 -27.99 -26.52
C THR A 511 29.78 -27.42 -26.97
N ASP A 512 30.06 -26.14 -26.68
CA ASP A 512 31.34 -25.50 -27.00
C ASP A 512 32.51 -26.18 -26.30
N LYS A 513 32.32 -26.60 -25.04
CA LYS A 513 33.33 -27.38 -24.32
C LYS A 513 33.68 -28.69 -25.03
N LYS A 514 32.68 -29.44 -25.52
CA LYS A 514 32.89 -30.68 -26.28
C LYS A 514 33.59 -30.44 -27.62
N SER A 515 33.26 -29.33 -28.29
CA SER A 515 33.90 -28.95 -29.56
C SER A 515 35.37 -28.58 -29.37
N ILE A 516 35.72 -27.81 -28.33
CA ILE A 516 37.11 -27.47 -27.98
C ILE A 516 37.91 -28.72 -27.61
N GLU A 517 37.32 -29.62 -26.81
CA GLU A 517 37.94 -30.91 -26.48
C GLU A 517 38.23 -31.71 -27.77
N THR A 518 37.27 -31.80 -28.69
CA THR A 518 37.41 -32.54 -29.96
C THR A 518 38.48 -31.95 -30.86
N ILE A 519 38.49 -30.64 -31.06
CA ILE A 519 39.50 -29.94 -31.89
C ILE A 519 40.89 -30.16 -31.29
N THR A 520 41.03 -30.03 -29.98
CA THR A 520 42.31 -30.25 -29.29
C THR A 520 42.83 -31.67 -29.53
N ILE A 521 41.97 -32.69 -29.45
CA ILE A 521 42.34 -34.09 -29.76
C ILE A 521 42.82 -34.23 -31.21
N TYR A 522 42.07 -33.67 -32.18
CA TYR A 522 42.40 -33.76 -33.60
C TYR A 522 43.71 -33.06 -33.96
N THR A 523 43.94 -31.84 -33.45
CA THR A 523 45.18 -31.10 -33.67
C THR A 523 46.38 -31.87 -33.12
N ALA A 524 46.25 -32.46 -31.94
CA ALA A 524 47.32 -33.24 -31.32
C ALA A 524 47.69 -34.48 -32.16
N VAL A 525 46.69 -35.19 -32.71
CA VAL A 525 46.91 -36.32 -33.62
C VAL A 525 47.59 -35.88 -34.93
N ILE A 526 47.15 -34.77 -35.53
CA ILE A 526 47.73 -34.25 -36.78
C ILE A 526 49.19 -33.83 -36.56
N SER A 527 49.48 -33.05 -35.52
CA SER A 527 50.85 -32.63 -35.18
C SER A 527 51.77 -33.83 -34.94
N PHE A 528 51.24 -34.89 -34.34
CA PHE A 528 51.99 -36.13 -34.13
C PHE A 528 52.30 -36.86 -35.44
N ILE A 529 51.33 -36.99 -36.36
CA ILE A 529 51.53 -37.59 -37.69
C ILE A 529 52.56 -36.79 -38.50
N VAL A 530 52.46 -35.45 -38.52
CA VAL A 530 53.42 -34.60 -39.25
C VAL A 530 54.85 -34.76 -38.72
N GLY A 531 55.03 -34.83 -37.39
CA GLY A 531 56.33 -35.11 -36.77
C GLY A 531 56.86 -36.52 -37.05
N THR A 532 56.02 -37.45 -37.50
CA THR A 532 56.41 -38.82 -37.87
C THR A 532 57.04 -38.88 -39.25
N VAL A 533 56.44 -38.16 -40.20
CA VAL A 533 56.89 -38.16 -41.60
C VAL A 533 58.33 -37.66 -41.70
N SER A 534 58.73 -36.70 -40.86
CA SER A 534 60.11 -36.22 -40.78
C SER A 534 61.09 -37.24 -40.17
N GLY A 535 60.64 -38.16 -39.31
CA GLY A 535 61.48 -39.19 -38.71
C GLY A 535 61.82 -40.35 -39.64
N PHE A 536 61.00 -40.62 -40.66
CA PHE A 536 61.19 -41.71 -41.61
C PHE A 536 62.39 -41.52 -42.55
N SER A 537 62.91 -40.29 -42.72
CA SER A 537 64.04 -40.02 -43.61
C SER A 537 65.37 -40.59 -43.12
N PHE A 538 65.45 -41.09 -41.87
CA PHE A 538 66.68 -41.56 -41.24
C PHE A 538 66.86 -43.08 -41.24
N VAL A 539 65.97 -43.84 -41.90
CA VAL A 539 65.94 -45.30 -41.80
C VAL A 539 66.39 -45.98 -43.09
N ASN A 540 67.61 -46.53 -43.09
CA ASN A 540 68.26 -47.09 -44.28
C ASN A 540 68.10 -48.62 -44.45
N THR A 541 67.35 -49.30 -43.58
CA THR A 541 67.25 -50.78 -43.59
C THR A 541 65.85 -51.24 -43.20
N PHE A 542 65.33 -52.28 -43.86
CA PHE A 542 63.97 -52.81 -43.64
C PHE A 542 63.70 -53.16 -42.17
N PHE A 543 64.68 -53.79 -41.49
CA PHE A 543 64.54 -54.19 -40.09
C PHE A 543 64.47 -52.98 -39.15
N LYS A 544 65.28 -51.95 -39.39
CA LYS A 544 65.21 -50.68 -38.65
C LYS A 544 63.92 -49.92 -38.94
N ALA A 545 63.36 -50.05 -40.15
CA ALA A 545 62.05 -49.47 -40.48
C ALA A 545 60.92 -50.17 -39.72
N LEU A 546 61.01 -51.49 -39.55
CA LEU A 546 60.05 -52.26 -38.77
C LEU A 546 60.11 -51.90 -37.27
N ILE A 547 61.32 -51.78 -36.70
CA ILE A 547 61.51 -51.34 -35.30
C ILE A 547 61.02 -49.91 -35.13
N PHE A 548 61.35 -49.00 -36.06
CA PHE A 548 60.89 -47.63 -36.05
C PHE A 548 59.35 -47.56 -36.09
N LEU A 549 58.70 -48.32 -36.97
CA LEU A 549 57.25 -48.37 -37.10
C LEU A 549 56.56 -48.96 -35.84
N LEU A 550 57.20 -49.93 -35.17
CA LEU A 550 56.70 -50.51 -33.92
C LEU A 550 56.85 -49.56 -32.71
N VAL A 551 58.01 -48.92 -32.55
CA VAL A 551 58.23 -47.89 -31.52
C VAL A 551 57.27 -46.72 -31.76
N PHE A 552 57.08 -46.35 -33.02
CA PHE A 552 56.17 -45.32 -33.44
C PHE A 552 54.70 -45.64 -33.12
N SER A 553 54.23 -46.83 -33.50
CA SER A 553 52.87 -47.31 -33.20
C SER A 553 52.61 -47.37 -31.69
N SER A 554 53.63 -47.74 -30.91
CA SER A 554 53.58 -47.77 -29.45
C SER A 554 53.48 -46.35 -28.85
N ALA A 555 54.26 -45.40 -29.36
CA ALA A 555 54.22 -44.00 -28.94
C ALA A 555 52.87 -43.33 -29.28
N LEU A 556 52.33 -43.60 -30.47
CA LEU A 556 51.00 -43.12 -30.87
C LEU A 556 49.89 -43.70 -29.98
N SER A 557 49.95 -45.00 -29.70
CA SER A 557 49.00 -45.65 -28.77
C SER A 557 49.07 -45.04 -27.37
N PHE A 558 50.27 -44.75 -26.87
CA PHE A 558 50.44 -44.11 -25.57
C PHE A 558 49.91 -42.68 -25.54
N PHE A 559 50.13 -41.92 -26.62
CA PHE A 559 49.61 -40.57 -26.77
C PHE A 559 48.07 -40.53 -26.81
N VAL A 560 47.45 -41.40 -27.61
CA VAL A 560 45.98 -41.52 -27.67
C VAL A 560 45.41 -41.92 -26.31
N LEU A 561 46.07 -42.84 -25.59
CA LEU A 561 45.67 -43.24 -24.25
C LEU A 561 45.74 -42.06 -23.25
N MET A 562 46.82 -41.26 -23.30
CA MET A 562 46.98 -40.07 -22.47
C MET A 562 45.91 -39.01 -22.75
N VAL A 563 45.61 -38.75 -24.02
CA VAL A 563 44.56 -37.81 -24.41
C VAL A 563 43.17 -38.30 -23.95
N PHE A 564 42.91 -39.61 -24.08
CA PHE A 564 41.66 -40.21 -23.61
C PHE A 564 41.49 -40.12 -22.09
N VAL A 565 42.58 -40.29 -21.34
CA VAL A 565 42.60 -40.09 -19.87
C VAL A 565 42.37 -38.63 -19.49
N SER A 566 43.06 -37.70 -20.16
CA SER A 566 42.95 -36.27 -19.87
C SER A 566 41.56 -35.69 -20.17
N THR A 567 40.86 -36.23 -21.17
CA THR A 567 39.52 -35.75 -21.60
C THR A 567 38.37 -36.35 -20.80
N ARG A 568 38.48 -37.61 -20.36
CA ARG A 568 37.41 -38.31 -19.61
C ARG A 568 37.54 -38.21 -18.09
N GLY A 569 38.63 -37.61 -17.60
CA GLY A 569 38.90 -37.36 -16.18
C GLY A 569 39.24 -38.63 -15.38
N VAL A 570 39.65 -38.41 -14.11
CA VAL A 570 40.14 -39.47 -13.20
C VAL A 570 39.04 -40.49 -12.83
N ASP A 571 37.77 -40.11 -12.94
CA ASP A 571 36.63 -40.98 -12.60
C ASP A 571 36.46 -42.16 -13.56
N PHE A 572 36.86 -42.00 -14.83
CA PHE A 572 36.85 -43.11 -15.79
C PHE A 572 37.91 -44.18 -15.45
N ILE A 573 39.09 -43.76 -14.98
CA ILE A 573 40.17 -44.66 -14.55
C ILE A 573 39.73 -45.50 -13.34
N LYS A 574 39.04 -44.88 -12.38
CA LYS A 574 38.49 -45.59 -11.22
C LYS A 574 37.47 -46.65 -11.62
N ARG A 575 36.60 -46.34 -12.59
CA ARG A 575 35.53 -47.24 -13.04
C ARG A 575 36.04 -48.42 -13.88
N ASN A 576 37.08 -48.23 -14.70
CA ASN A 576 37.63 -49.25 -15.61
C ASN A 576 39.06 -49.73 -15.26
N LYS A 577 39.42 -49.69 -13.97
CA LYS A 577 40.77 -49.95 -13.45
C LYS A 577 41.43 -51.20 -14.03
N LYS A 578 40.72 -52.34 -14.12
CA LYS A 578 41.28 -53.61 -14.64
C LYS A 578 41.68 -53.54 -16.11
N HIS A 579 40.90 -52.86 -16.96
CA HIS A 579 41.18 -52.79 -18.41
C HIS A 579 42.29 -51.77 -18.71
N PHE A 580 42.30 -50.66 -17.99
CA PHE A 580 43.34 -49.64 -18.11
C PHE A 580 44.72 -50.17 -17.72
N PHE A 581 44.84 -50.85 -16.57
CA PHE A 581 46.11 -51.46 -16.14
C PHE A 581 46.58 -52.58 -17.08
N LYS A 582 45.67 -53.36 -17.68
CA LYS A 582 46.02 -54.36 -18.70
C LYS A 582 46.56 -53.72 -19.99
N ALA A 583 45.97 -52.62 -20.45
CA ALA A 583 46.43 -51.91 -21.64
C ALA A 583 47.82 -51.27 -21.43
N CYS A 584 48.04 -50.62 -20.29
CA CYS A 584 49.38 -50.12 -19.91
C CYS A 584 50.40 -51.25 -19.78
N GLY A 585 50.02 -52.38 -19.14
CA GLY A 585 50.90 -53.54 -19.00
C GLY A 585 51.30 -54.14 -20.36
N PHE A 586 50.37 -54.20 -21.31
CA PHE A 586 50.65 -54.66 -22.67
C PHE A 586 51.64 -53.74 -23.41
N LEU A 587 51.47 -52.41 -23.31
CA LEU A 587 52.39 -51.44 -23.91
C LEU A 587 53.82 -51.52 -23.33
N VAL A 588 53.93 -51.69 -22.01
CA VAL A 588 55.24 -51.85 -21.33
C VAL A 588 55.91 -53.16 -21.74
N LEU A 589 55.15 -54.25 -21.85
CA LEU A 589 55.66 -55.53 -22.33
C LEU A 589 56.19 -55.42 -23.77
N LEU A 590 55.46 -54.72 -24.64
CA LEU A 590 55.84 -54.52 -26.04
C LEU A 590 57.13 -53.69 -26.15
N LEU A 591 57.29 -52.63 -25.34
CA LEU A 591 58.53 -51.86 -25.23
C LEU A 591 59.70 -52.71 -24.68
N ALA A 592 59.47 -53.55 -23.68
CA ALA A 592 60.51 -54.43 -23.12
C ALA A 592 61.00 -55.46 -24.15
N ILE A 593 60.08 -56.03 -24.94
CA ILE A 593 60.40 -56.94 -26.05
C ILE A 593 61.25 -56.21 -27.11
N LEU A 594 60.91 -54.96 -27.44
CA LEU A 594 61.68 -54.15 -28.40
C LEU A 594 63.09 -53.83 -27.89
N CYS A 595 63.24 -53.46 -26.61
CA CYS A 595 64.55 -53.27 -26.00
C CYS A 595 65.39 -54.55 -26.01
N PHE A 596 64.76 -55.70 -25.75
CA PHE A 596 65.42 -57.00 -25.82
C PHE A 596 65.90 -57.34 -27.23
N PHE A 597 65.07 -57.14 -28.26
CA PHE A 597 65.49 -57.35 -29.65
C PHE A 597 66.65 -56.44 -30.07
N ASN A 598 66.63 -55.16 -29.68
CA ASN A 598 67.71 -54.21 -29.97
C ASN A 598 69.01 -54.60 -29.23
N HIS A 599 68.91 -55.18 -28.03
CA HIS A 599 70.06 -55.71 -27.29
C HIS A 599 70.66 -56.95 -27.97
N CYS A 600 69.81 -57.89 -28.43
CA CYS A 600 70.26 -59.07 -29.17
C CYS A 600 70.91 -58.73 -30.52
N GLU A 601 70.41 -57.72 -31.25
CA GLU A 601 71.01 -57.26 -32.50
C GLU A 601 72.40 -56.62 -32.28
N ASN A 602 72.56 -55.85 -31.20
CA ASN A 602 73.85 -55.29 -30.80
C ASN A 602 74.86 -56.37 -30.39
N GLU A 603 74.44 -57.42 -29.67
CA GLU A 603 75.32 -58.56 -29.35
C GLU A 603 75.70 -59.37 -30.60
N ALA A 604 74.78 -59.56 -31.55
CA ALA A 604 75.05 -60.25 -32.81
C ALA A 604 76.07 -59.48 -33.67
N SER A 605 75.91 -58.15 -33.76
CA SER A 605 76.85 -57.26 -34.48
C SER A 605 78.24 -57.23 -33.83
N GLN A 606 78.33 -57.28 -32.49
CA GLN A 606 79.62 -57.37 -31.79
C GLN A 606 80.32 -58.72 -32.01
N LYS A 607 79.57 -59.83 -32.01
CA LYS A 607 80.13 -61.17 -32.30
C LYS A 607 80.68 -61.25 -33.73
N GLU A 608 79.99 -60.67 -34.70
CA GLU A 608 80.43 -60.68 -36.10
C GLU A 608 81.69 -59.82 -36.33
N MET A 609 81.80 -58.66 -35.67
CA MET A 609 83.03 -57.86 -35.68
C MET A 609 84.22 -58.57 -35.03
N ASN A 610 84.02 -59.26 -33.90
CA ASN A 610 85.09 -60.00 -33.22
C ASN A 610 85.61 -61.19 -34.06
N VAL A 611 84.72 -61.90 -34.76
CA VAL A 611 85.12 -62.99 -35.68
C VAL A 611 85.91 -62.46 -36.87
N LYS A 612 85.55 -61.30 -37.42
CA LYS A 612 86.27 -60.66 -38.53
C LYS A 612 87.65 -60.14 -38.13
N TYR A 613 87.80 -59.67 -36.88
CA TYR A 613 89.07 -59.22 -36.32
C TYR A 613 90.04 -60.38 -36.07
N ASN A 614 89.55 -61.50 -35.52
CA ASN A 614 90.36 -62.70 -35.28
C ASN A 614 90.87 -63.35 -36.57
N ARG A 615 90.07 -63.40 -37.64
CA ARG A 615 90.52 -63.88 -38.96
C ARG A 615 91.66 -63.03 -39.56
N LYS A 616 91.68 -61.72 -39.30
CA LYS A 616 92.76 -60.83 -39.73
C LYS A 616 94.07 -61.11 -38.98
N ILE A 617 93.98 -61.39 -37.68
CA ILE A 617 95.13 -61.76 -36.84
C ILE A 617 95.72 -63.12 -37.28
N ASP A 618 94.88 -64.12 -37.54
CA ASP A 618 95.35 -65.43 -38.03
C ASP A 618 96.03 -65.34 -39.39
N SER A 619 95.51 -64.49 -40.30
CA SER A 619 96.14 -64.22 -41.59
C SER A 619 97.51 -63.52 -41.48
N LEU A 620 97.70 -62.70 -40.44
CA LEU A 620 98.97 -62.04 -40.17
C LEU A 620 99.99 -63.02 -39.57
N ASN A 621 99.57 -63.89 -38.64
CA ASN A 621 100.42 -64.89 -38.03
C ASN A 621 100.96 -65.91 -39.06
N THR A 622 100.12 -66.35 -40.00
CA THR A 622 100.55 -67.23 -41.10
C THR A 622 101.57 -66.58 -42.05
N ILE A 623 101.49 -65.26 -42.26
CA ILE A 623 102.49 -64.50 -43.04
C ILE A 623 103.82 -64.38 -42.27
N TYR A 624 103.76 -64.19 -40.95
CA TYR A 624 104.97 -64.14 -40.11
C TYR A 624 105.69 -65.49 -40.05
N ASP A 625 104.95 -66.59 -39.90
CA ASP A 625 105.52 -67.94 -39.88
C ASP A 625 106.15 -68.33 -41.22
N SER A 626 105.56 -67.92 -42.34
CA SER A 626 106.15 -68.17 -43.66
C SER A 626 107.46 -67.40 -43.86
N LYS A 627 107.52 -66.13 -43.42
CA LYS A 627 108.74 -65.31 -43.46
C LYS A 627 109.84 -65.87 -42.56
N ILE A 628 109.51 -66.32 -41.35
CA ILE A 628 110.48 -66.91 -40.42
C ILE A 628 111.06 -68.21 -40.98
N ASN A 629 110.24 -69.05 -41.61
CA ASN A 629 110.72 -70.29 -42.23
C ASN A 629 111.61 -70.02 -43.45
N LEU A 630 111.28 -69.00 -44.25
CA LEU A 630 112.11 -68.59 -45.39
C LEU A 630 113.48 -68.05 -44.93
N LEU A 631 113.51 -67.28 -43.84
CA LEU A 631 114.74 -66.78 -43.22
C LEU A 631 115.60 -67.91 -42.64
N LYS A 632 114.98 -68.91 -42.00
CA LYS A 632 115.69 -70.10 -41.48
C LYS A 632 116.32 -70.93 -42.60
N GLU A 633 115.64 -71.07 -43.73
CA GLU A 633 116.17 -71.72 -44.94
C GLU A 633 117.35 -70.94 -45.54
N GLN A 634 117.24 -69.61 -45.64
CA GLN A 634 118.32 -68.73 -46.12
C GLN A 634 119.55 -68.78 -45.20
N LEU A 635 119.35 -68.76 -43.88
CA LEU A 635 120.45 -68.85 -42.90
C LEU A 635 121.17 -70.22 -42.96
N LYS A 636 120.41 -71.31 -43.18
CA LYS A 636 120.97 -72.66 -43.39
C LYS A 636 121.85 -72.73 -44.64
N GLN A 637 121.48 -72.02 -45.71
CA GLN A 637 122.26 -71.98 -46.94
C GLN A 637 123.54 -71.12 -46.82
N GLU A 638 123.53 -70.06 -46.02
CA GLU A 638 124.73 -69.23 -45.79
C GLU A 638 125.77 -69.92 -44.90
N ILE A 639 125.35 -70.66 -43.87
CA ILE A 639 126.25 -71.35 -42.93
C ILE A 639 127.10 -72.46 -43.61
N TYR A 640 126.66 -73.00 -44.76
CA TYR A 640 127.39 -74.06 -45.47
C TYR A 640 128.46 -73.58 -46.47
N LYS A 641 128.59 -72.27 -46.75
CA LYS A 641 129.47 -71.77 -47.82
C LYS A 641 130.75 -71.04 -47.39
N LYS A 642 130.92 -70.63 -46.12
CA LYS A 642 132.17 -70.02 -45.63
C LYS A 642 132.35 -70.22 -44.11
N PRO A 643 133.24 -71.11 -43.66
CA PRO A 643 133.72 -71.11 -42.29
C PRO A 643 134.94 -70.17 -42.26
N ASP A 644 134.74 -68.91 -41.90
CA ASP A 644 135.64 -68.22 -40.96
C ASP A 644 135.31 -66.73 -40.82
N THR A 645 135.50 -66.28 -39.58
CA THR A 645 135.43 -64.91 -39.04
C THR A 645 134.05 -64.29 -38.88
N LEU A 646 133.66 -64.04 -37.62
CA LEU A 646 132.94 -62.83 -37.18
C LEU A 646 132.82 -62.78 -35.64
N THR A 647 133.75 -62.07 -35.00
CA THR A 647 133.55 -61.50 -33.66
C THR A 647 132.60 -60.32 -33.76
N ILE A 648 131.41 -60.45 -33.17
CA ILE A 648 130.42 -59.38 -33.02
C ILE A 648 130.71 -58.63 -31.71
N LYS A 649 130.98 -57.33 -31.82
CA LYS A 649 130.93 -56.38 -30.70
C LYS A 649 129.48 -55.93 -30.49
N VAL A 650 128.97 -56.20 -29.30
CA VAL A 650 127.70 -55.69 -28.77
C VAL A 650 127.90 -54.29 -28.22
N SER A 651 126.94 -53.38 -28.45
CA SER A 651 126.55 -52.40 -27.43
C SER A 651 125.12 -51.87 -27.67
N PRO A 652 124.26 -51.82 -26.63
CA PRO A 652 122.84 -51.44 -26.69
C PRO A 652 122.53 -50.06 -26.10
N ASN A 653 121.36 -49.51 -26.43
CA ASN A 653 120.47 -48.64 -25.60
C ASN A 653 119.32 -48.19 -26.52
N ILE A 654 118.06 -48.59 -26.37
CA ILE A 654 117.07 -48.39 -25.29
C ILE A 654 116.97 -46.95 -24.80
N SER A 655 115.85 -46.29 -25.14
CA SER A 655 115.03 -45.59 -24.15
C SER A 655 113.64 -45.24 -24.71
N ASN A 656 112.62 -45.78 -24.04
CA ASN A 656 111.21 -45.37 -24.06
C ASN A 656 111.01 -43.87 -23.77
N PRO A 657 109.80 -43.36 -24.06
CA PRO A 657 109.00 -42.68 -23.02
C PRO A 657 107.56 -43.22 -22.99
N LYS A 658 106.95 -43.58 -21.85
CA LYS A 658 106.38 -42.78 -20.75
C LYS A 658 105.34 -41.70 -21.15
N SER A 659 104.09 -42.01 -20.78
CA SER A 659 103.09 -41.21 -20.05
C SER A 659 102.56 -39.88 -20.61
N SER A 660 101.22 -39.76 -20.69
CA SER A 660 100.33 -38.95 -19.81
C SER A 660 99.04 -38.56 -20.56
N VAL A 661 97.85 -38.87 -20.02
CA VAL A 661 96.91 -38.03 -19.22
C VAL A 661 96.09 -37.03 -20.05
N GLY A 662 94.77 -36.97 -19.77
CA GLY A 662 93.88 -35.82 -20.02
C GLY A 662 92.65 -36.20 -20.85
N SER A 663 91.47 -36.43 -20.27
CA SER A 663 90.48 -35.45 -19.78
C SER A 663 90.07 -34.38 -20.79
N ASN A 664 88.83 -34.45 -21.29
CA ASN A 664 87.86 -33.35 -21.50
C ASN A 664 86.63 -33.89 -22.26
N LYS A 665 85.42 -33.80 -21.67
CA LYS A 665 84.47 -32.68 -21.61
C LYS A 665 83.64 -32.47 -22.89
N GLY A 666 82.32 -32.38 -22.68
CA GLY A 666 81.33 -31.62 -23.48
C GLY A 666 80.96 -32.31 -24.79
N VAL A 667 79.69 -32.52 -25.12
CA VAL A 667 78.47 -31.70 -24.93
C VAL A 667 77.29 -32.59 -24.60
#